data_AF-A0A2E1X3N6-F1
#
_entry.id   AF-A0A2E1X3N6-F1
#
_cell.length_a   1.000
_cell.length_b   1.000
_cell.length_c   1.000
_cell.angle_alpha   90.00
_cell.angle_beta   90.00
_cell.angle_gamma   90.00
#
_symmetry.space_group_name_H-M   'P 1'
#
loop_
_entity.id
_entity.type
_entity.pdbx_description
1 polymer ?
#
loop_
_entity_poly.entity_id
_entity_poly.type
_entity_poly.pdbx_seq_one_letter_code
_entity_poly.pdbx_strand_id
1 'polypeptide(L)'
;MLFLVLAPLPALGIGGEDCASAAVIATLPFTDSGDTCSALDDYNESCPFLPTGGRDVVYRYTPNTDVTITIDLCSSDFDTKVYLYMGSCPTVPNSGNDVACNDDACGVNGWRSRLVAINLVAGVDYFIVIDGYGASDCGSYDLTLTETPLFPSDRCEIAETISIPWSGTVSTTQAFDDYNESCPFPITGGPDVVRRFVAGETGAMSIDLCESNFDTKVYVYEGTCPPAGTQTGSAGSGTAIACNDDACGVNGWRSRMSFLVTEGVEYFVVFDGYGSSDFGDVSVTITPVLPPGPGETCELAFPIPALPYLANGTTEGASRFEHECQFVFGGAPENFYRYTATQDTWIEIDSCGSDFDTEITVIGGPCPITIEPTDASVLACNDDGCGLDATRARIAAVFVAAGETVTIVIDGHGSGDSGEYSLLVRETCAPDYPSQLSSLIDVGTRPIGLALHEDTGRLFVTNFGDGTLSVIDTATDTVEATTPPLGAGAYRLGFTPDGTRLYSVHYAANQIVCIDPVTLDLIDSFPALGLTPLGLTVTPDGSTLFVATAGDGRVTKWSIPGHQVLGEVGGLGAPREMIASPEGDFVYVTDPGGPRVWEIAVDTLVATPIAVDEFPQALALTENGQHLLVGNFGFDRSLDHASVVDRSSRQVVARLRIGTGPEEMVLVPNTPYLAVTNWGFSHHPNPDASELGSALGNVAIVRLPDFSLVGDPIDPPMIDAIEMIIPVEGDYTFGIAVSPDGDKIYATNSGYPGPAIANTVSVVEFPAGMVSGRFVRGDPNADGLIDIADPIALLGFLFGGGDLDCASSGDVNDDELLDVADPIALLAALFSGAPEPPAPSSCAADPTAGGLCCLVGCAP
;
A
#
# COMPACT_ATOMS: atom_id res chain seq x y z
N MET A 1 -4.41 96.48 -4.70
CA MET A 1 -5.67 96.55 -5.48
C MET A 1 -5.85 95.17 -6.09
N LEU A 2 -6.87 94.47 -5.60
CA LEU A 2 -7.20 93.08 -5.90
C LEU A 2 -7.89 93.02 -7.28
N PHE A 3 -7.42 92.17 -8.20
CA PHE A 3 -8.24 91.71 -9.31
C PHE A 3 -8.36 90.19 -9.20
N LEU A 4 -9.56 89.79 -8.79
CA LEU A 4 -10.04 88.41 -8.72
C LEU A 4 -10.29 87.95 -10.16
N VAL A 5 -9.53 86.96 -10.64
CA VAL A 5 -9.93 86.16 -11.80
C VAL A 5 -10.53 84.89 -11.22
N LEU A 6 -11.85 84.76 -11.35
CA LEU A 6 -12.59 83.55 -11.04
C LEU A 6 -12.11 82.45 -12.00
N ALA A 7 -11.41 81.45 -11.47
CA ALA A 7 -11.33 80.14 -12.09
C ALA A 7 -12.73 79.50 -12.01
N PRO A 8 -13.19 78.78 -13.05
CA PRO A 8 -14.43 78.03 -12.96
C PRO A 8 -14.27 76.94 -11.88
N LEU A 9 -15.28 76.82 -11.02
CA LEU A 9 -15.46 75.65 -10.15
C LEU A 9 -15.47 74.38 -11.02
N PRO A 10 -14.86 73.25 -10.59
CA PRO A 10 -15.12 71.97 -11.23
C PRO A 10 -16.63 71.71 -11.14
N ALA A 11 -17.24 71.34 -12.26
CA ALA A 11 -18.61 70.86 -12.26
C ALA A 11 -18.65 69.64 -11.34
N LEU A 12 -19.62 69.58 -10.42
CA LEU A 12 -19.92 68.35 -9.69
C LEU A 12 -20.23 67.28 -10.72
N GLY A 13 -19.40 66.23 -10.78
CA GLY A 13 -19.64 65.03 -11.57
C GLY A 13 -20.92 64.38 -11.08
N ILE A 14 -21.90 64.29 -11.96
CA ILE A 14 -23.18 63.62 -11.72
C ILE A 14 -23.14 62.39 -12.62
N GLY A 15 -22.71 61.25 -12.06
CA GLY A 15 -22.94 59.96 -12.69
C GLY A 15 -24.40 59.87 -13.18
N GLY A 16 -24.63 59.12 -14.26
CA GLY A 16 -25.98 58.96 -14.79
C GLY A 16 -26.85 58.20 -13.79
N GLU A 17 -28.16 58.37 -13.88
CA GLU A 17 -29.10 57.66 -13.02
C GLU A 17 -29.24 56.21 -13.47
N ASP A 18 -29.33 56.01 -14.78
CA ASP A 18 -29.58 54.72 -15.41
C ASP A 18 -28.73 54.59 -16.67
N CYS A 19 -28.79 53.45 -17.34
CA CYS A 19 -27.98 53.23 -18.53
C CYS A 19 -28.42 54.06 -19.75
N ALA A 20 -29.61 54.67 -19.73
CA ALA A 20 -30.02 55.64 -20.74
C ALA A 20 -29.42 57.03 -20.50
N SER A 21 -29.12 57.37 -19.25
CA SER A 21 -28.56 58.64 -18.80
C SER A 21 -27.09 58.56 -18.35
N ALA A 22 -26.47 57.38 -18.49
CA ALA A 22 -25.10 57.07 -18.07
C ALA A 22 -24.08 58.14 -18.48
N ALA A 23 -23.24 58.54 -17.53
CA ALA A 23 -22.18 59.50 -17.76
C ALA A 23 -21.09 58.88 -18.66
N VAL A 24 -20.79 59.53 -19.79
CA VAL A 24 -19.88 58.97 -20.79
C VAL A 24 -18.42 59.22 -20.41
N ILE A 25 -17.66 58.13 -20.27
CA ILE A 25 -16.21 58.14 -20.14
C ILE A 25 -15.60 58.24 -21.54
N ALA A 26 -14.95 59.36 -21.84
CA ALA A 26 -14.46 59.63 -23.19
C ALA A 26 -13.08 58.98 -23.50
N THR A 27 -12.19 58.93 -22.51
CA THR A 27 -10.80 58.45 -22.66
C THR A 27 -10.28 57.93 -21.32
N LEU A 28 -9.30 57.01 -21.37
CA LEU A 28 -8.52 56.58 -20.22
C LEU A 28 -7.15 57.30 -20.18
N PRO A 29 -6.55 57.51 -18.98
CA PRO A 29 -7.16 57.28 -17.68
C PRO A 29 -8.29 58.29 -17.41
N PHE A 30 -9.28 57.87 -16.62
CA PHE A 30 -10.42 58.66 -16.23
C PHE A 30 -10.52 58.71 -14.72
N THR A 31 -10.88 59.87 -14.18
CA THR A 31 -11.17 60.04 -12.76
C THR A 31 -12.41 60.90 -12.60
N ASP A 32 -13.30 60.54 -11.70
CA ASP A 32 -14.46 61.35 -11.32
C ASP A 32 -14.75 61.18 -9.84
N SER A 33 -15.46 62.15 -9.27
CA SER A 33 -15.89 62.12 -7.88
C SER A 33 -17.36 62.56 -7.80
N GLY A 34 -18.17 61.83 -7.06
CA GLY A 34 -19.60 62.09 -6.94
C GLY A 34 -20.17 61.64 -5.61
N ASP A 35 -21.50 61.58 -5.54
CA ASP A 35 -22.25 61.16 -4.36
C ASP A 35 -23.46 60.32 -4.80
N THR A 36 -23.63 59.12 -4.24
CA THR A 36 -24.75 58.23 -4.58
C THR A 36 -26.03 58.53 -3.80
N CYS A 37 -25.97 59.30 -2.71
CA CYS A 37 -27.12 59.49 -1.81
C CYS A 37 -28.30 60.22 -2.45
N SER A 38 -28.10 60.95 -3.55
CA SER A 38 -29.21 61.59 -4.28
C SER A 38 -29.83 60.75 -5.40
N ALA A 39 -29.23 59.62 -5.76
CA ALA A 39 -29.73 58.73 -6.79
C ALA A 39 -30.83 57.79 -6.29
N LEU A 40 -31.50 57.13 -7.22
CA LEU A 40 -32.35 55.97 -6.97
C LEU A 40 -31.50 54.71 -6.83
N ASP A 41 -32.20 53.67 -6.40
CA ASP A 41 -31.69 52.31 -6.24
C ASP A 41 -32.39 51.50 -7.33
N ASP A 42 -31.69 51.34 -8.45
CA ASP A 42 -32.17 50.74 -9.69
C ASP A 42 -31.46 49.39 -9.98
N TYR A 43 -30.24 49.18 -9.46
CA TYR A 43 -29.41 48.00 -9.74
C TYR A 43 -28.90 47.29 -8.48
N ASN A 44 -29.42 46.08 -8.23
CA ASN A 44 -29.04 45.26 -7.08
C ASN A 44 -28.60 43.87 -7.55
N GLU A 45 -27.34 43.72 -7.94
CA GLU A 45 -26.78 42.44 -8.40
C GLU A 45 -26.13 41.67 -7.25
N SER A 46 -26.23 40.33 -7.26
CA SER A 46 -25.72 39.50 -6.16
C SER A 46 -24.25 39.19 -6.37
N CYS A 47 -23.35 39.93 -5.70
CA CYS A 47 -21.92 39.73 -5.90
C CYS A 47 -21.04 40.23 -4.73
N PRO A 48 -20.26 39.36 -4.07
CA PRO A 48 -20.49 37.93 -3.83
C PRO A 48 -21.57 37.66 -2.76
N PHE A 49 -22.09 38.70 -2.07
CA PHE A 49 -23.12 38.56 -1.03
C PHE A 49 -24.51 39.10 -1.44
N LEU A 50 -25.54 38.67 -0.69
CA LEU A 50 -26.98 38.78 -1.00
C LEU A 50 -27.75 40.06 -0.54
N PRO A 51 -27.20 41.10 0.10
CA PRO A 51 -28.03 42.26 0.41
C PRO A 51 -28.48 42.98 -0.86
N THR A 52 -29.62 43.66 -0.74
CA THR A 52 -30.38 44.26 -1.84
C THR A 52 -29.75 45.54 -2.40
N GLY A 53 -28.42 45.68 -2.42
CA GLY A 53 -27.70 46.89 -2.83
C GLY A 53 -28.19 48.18 -2.18
N GLY A 54 -27.72 49.32 -2.70
CA GLY A 54 -27.94 50.66 -2.20
C GLY A 54 -28.35 51.61 -3.32
N ARG A 55 -28.02 52.89 -3.19
CA ARG A 55 -28.27 53.86 -4.27
C ARG A 55 -27.10 53.83 -5.24
N ASP A 56 -27.41 53.94 -6.52
CA ASP A 56 -26.43 53.70 -7.56
C ASP A 56 -26.30 54.83 -8.58
N VAL A 57 -25.16 54.87 -9.26
CA VAL A 57 -24.90 55.77 -10.38
C VAL A 57 -24.17 55.04 -11.48
N VAL A 58 -24.40 55.47 -12.72
CA VAL A 58 -23.96 54.74 -13.91
C VAL A 58 -23.03 55.58 -14.79
N TYR A 59 -21.92 54.95 -15.19
CA TYR A 59 -21.01 55.42 -16.22
C TYR A 59 -21.06 54.50 -17.43
N ARG A 60 -20.78 55.04 -18.62
CA ARG A 60 -20.63 54.27 -19.86
C ARG A 60 -19.27 54.50 -20.48
N TYR A 61 -18.59 53.43 -20.85
CA TYR A 61 -17.32 53.46 -21.56
C TYR A 61 -17.37 52.56 -22.80
N THR A 62 -16.92 53.10 -23.95
CA THR A 62 -16.81 52.37 -25.21
C THR A 62 -15.35 52.44 -25.65
N PRO A 63 -14.55 51.37 -25.49
CA PRO A 63 -13.14 51.41 -25.84
C PRO A 63 -12.97 51.44 -27.37
N ASN A 64 -11.97 52.16 -27.86
CA ASN A 64 -11.68 52.24 -29.30
C ASN A 64 -10.76 51.12 -29.81
N THR A 65 -10.08 50.44 -28.89
CA THR A 65 -9.20 49.28 -29.08
C THR A 65 -9.46 48.32 -27.94
N ASP A 66 -9.16 47.03 -28.12
CA ASP A 66 -9.21 46.08 -27.01
C ASP A 66 -8.27 46.60 -25.91
N VAL A 67 -8.78 46.65 -24.68
CA VAL A 67 -8.06 47.28 -23.56
C VAL A 67 -8.39 46.56 -22.27
N THR A 68 -7.38 46.42 -21.42
CA THR A 68 -7.52 45.89 -20.06
C THR A 68 -7.53 47.04 -19.08
N ILE A 69 -8.52 47.10 -18.20
CA ILE A 69 -8.72 48.24 -17.30
C ILE A 69 -8.77 47.83 -15.83
N THR A 70 -8.43 48.79 -14.97
CA THR A 70 -8.71 48.73 -13.53
C THR A 70 -9.73 49.82 -13.20
N ILE A 71 -10.78 49.44 -12.47
CA ILE A 71 -11.80 50.30 -11.87
C ILE A 71 -11.54 50.33 -10.36
N ASP A 72 -11.16 51.49 -9.82
CA ASP A 72 -10.77 51.67 -8.43
C ASP A 72 -11.70 52.66 -7.72
N LEU A 73 -12.28 52.24 -6.60
CA LEU A 73 -13.09 53.04 -5.69
C LEU A 73 -12.47 53.15 -4.29
N CYS A 74 -11.19 52.80 -4.14
CA CYS A 74 -10.54 52.60 -2.83
C CYS A 74 -10.47 53.86 -1.95
N SER A 75 -10.64 55.04 -2.56
CA SER A 75 -10.65 56.33 -1.85
C SER A 75 -12.04 56.77 -1.39
N SER A 76 -13.09 56.01 -1.71
CA SER A 76 -14.49 56.32 -1.37
C SER A 76 -14.77 56.22 0.14
N ASP A 77 -15.72 57.02 0.63
CA ASP A 77 -15.98 57.19 2.06
C ASP A 77 -16.99 56.20 2.66
N PHE A 78 -17.69 55.43 1.82
CA PHE A 78 -18.69 54.44 2.22
C PHE A 78 -18.32 53.02 1.78
N ASP A 79 -19.17 52.06 2.16
CA ASP A 79 -19.08 50.66 1.76
C ASP A 79 -19.62 50.52 0.33
N THR A 80 -18.70 50.44 -0.63
CA THR A 80 -19.04 50.51 -2.05
C THR A 80 -19.29 49.12 -2.60
N LYS A 81 -20.03 49.08 -3.70
CA LYS A 81 -20.15 47.93 -4.57
C LYS A 81 -20.06 48.38 -6.01
N VAL A 82 -19.40 47.61 -6.87
CA VAL A 82 -19.23 47.95 -8.28
C VAL A 82 -19.60 46.78 -9.16
N TYR A 83 -20.32 47.07 -10.24
CA TYR A 83 -20.69 46.10 -11.27
C TYR A 83 -20.35 46.65 -12.66
N LEU A 84 -19.99 45.76 -13.57
CA LEU A 84 -19.72 46.08 -14.96
C LEU A 84 -20.66 45.29 -15.88
N TYR A 85 -21.49 45.95 -16.66
CA TYR A 85 -22.34 45.31 -17.67
C TYR A 85 -21.80 45.53 -19.09
N MET A 86 -22.07 44.59 -19.99
CA MET A 86 -21.73 44.68 -21.40
C MET A 86 -22.99 44.86 -22.26
N GLY A 87 -22.93 45.83 -23.17
CA GLY A 87 -23.96 46.13 -24.17
C GLY A 87 -25.18 46.86 -23.63
N SER A 88 -25.78 46.39 -22.53
CA SER A 88 -26.94 47.00 -21.89
C SER A 88 -27.04 46.60 -20.42
N CYS A 89 -27.71 47.42 -19.62
CA CYS A 89 -27.98 47.08 -18.22
C CYS A 89 -29.26 46.27 -18.06
N PRO A 90 -29.32 45.38 -17.05
CA PRO A 90 -30.47 44.53 -16.84
C PRO A 90 -31.70 45.34 -16.40
N THR A 91 -32.88 44.87 -16.79
CA THR A 91 -34.18 45.44 -16.38
C THR A 91 -34.79 44.73 -15.18
N VAL A 92 -34.11 43.69 -14.68
CA VAL A 92 -34.50 42.87 -13.53
C VAL A 92 -33.30 42.79 -12.60
N PRO A 93 -33.44 43.14 -11.31
CA PRO A 93 -32.37 42.96 -10.32
C PRO A 93 -31.93 41.48 -10.21
N ASN A 94 -30.66 41.23 -9.86
CA ASN A 94 -30.08 39.90 -9.71
C ASN A 94 -30.16 39.02 -10.97
N SER A 95 -29.80 39.57 -12.11
CA SER A 95 -29.92 38.86 -13.38
C SER A 95 -28.69 38.02 -13.72
N GLY A 96 -27.58 38.20 -12.99
CA GLY A 96 -26.31 37.51 -13.21
C GLY A 96 -25.69 37.81 -14.57
N ASN A 97 -25.97 38.99 -15.13
CA ASN A 97 -25.53 39.39 -16.48
C ASN A 97 -24.36 40.39 -16.45
N ASP A 98 -23.75 40.62 -15.28
CA ASP A 98 -22.53 41.40 -15.16
C ASP A 98 -21.32 40.64 -15.71
N VAL A 99 -20.40 41.39 -16.30
CA VAL A 99 -19.09 40.92 -16.78
C VAL A 99 -18.11 40.76 -15.62
N ALA A 100 -18.23 41.63 -14.62
CA ALA A 100 -17.40 41.62 -13.43
C ALA A 100 -18.07 42.44 -12.33
N CYS A 101 -17.83 42.07 -11.08
CA CYS A 101 -18.38 42.75 -9.92
C CYS A 101 -17.50 42.55 -8.68
N ASN A 102 -17.59 43.47 -7.73
CA ASN A 102 -16.86 43.40 -6.47
C ASN A 102 -17.52 44.30 -5.40
N ASP A 103 -17.48 43.89 -4.13
CA ASP A 103 -17.83 44.71 -2.97
C ASP A 103 -16.60 45.10 -2.14
N ASP A 104 -15.82 44.12 -1.66
CA ASP A 104 -14.72 44.30 -0.71
C ASP A 104 -13.35 43.98 -1.33
N ALA A 105 -12.52 45.00 -1.53
CA ALA A 105 -11.18 44.87 -2.11
C ALA A 105 -10.09 45.67 -1.40
N CYS A 106 -10.41 46.84 -0.85
CA CYS A 106 -9.42 47.83 -0.43
C CYS A 106 -9.95 48.90 0.54
N GLY A 107 -9.09 49.89 0.86
CA GLY A 107 -9.39 50.98 1.79
C GLY A 107 -9.08 50.64 3.26
N VAL A 108 -9.37 51.57 4.17
CA VAL A 108 -8.93 51.50 5.58
C VAL A 108 -9.52 50.29 6.35
N ASN A 109 -10.65 49.75 5.89
CA ASN A 109 -11.33 48.59 6.48
C ASN A 109 -11.58 47.44 5.49
N GLY A 110 -11.08 47.52 4.24
CA GLY A 110 -11.35 46.53 3.19
C GLY A 110 -12.66 46.70 2.41
N TRP A 111 -13.60 47.53 2.89
CA TRP A 111 -14.96 47.67 2.34
C TRP A 111 -15.11 48.51 1.07
N ARG A 112 -14.04 48.70 0.29
CA ARG A 112 -14.13 49.46 -0.97
C ARG A 112 -13.83 48.52 -2.10
N SER A 113 -14.55 48.71 -3.18
CA SER A 113 -14.51 47.81 -4.31
C SER A 113 -13.41 48.21 -5.27
N ARG A 114 -12.83 47.20 -5.91
CA ARG A 114 -11.88 47.42 -6.99
C ARG A 114 -11.95 46.25 -7.97
N LEU A 115 -12.16 46.55 -9.23
CA LEU A 115 -12.03 45.57 -10.31
C LEU A 115 -10.69 45.79 -10.98
N VAL A 116 -9.86 44.75 -11.04
CA VAL A 116 -8.52 44.80 -11.64
C VAL A 116 -8.53 43.91 -12.88
N ALA A 117 -7.79 44.32 -13.91
CA ALA A 117 -7.55 43.53 -15.11
C ALA A 117 -8.81 43.14 -15.93
N ILE A 118 -9.82 44.00 -16.00
CA ILE A 118 -11.05 43.70 -16.76
C ILE A 118 -10.86 43.99 -18.25
N ASN A 119 -11.13 43.00 -19.09
CA ASN A 119 -10.92 43.08 -20.54
C ASN A 119 -12.15 43.62 -21.24
N LEU A 120 -11.97 44.71 -21.99
CA LEU A 120 -13.01 45.36 -22.75
C LEU A 120 -12.72 45.28 -24.25
N VAL A 121 -13.71 44.86 -25.03
CA VAL A 121 -13.61 44.69 -26.47
C VAL A 121 -13.90 46.01 -27.19
N ALA A 122 -13.08 46.34 -28.18
CA ALA A 122 -13.20 47.54 -29.01
C ALA A 122 -14.61 47.68 -29.60
N GLY A 123 -15.21 48.86 -29.43
CA GLY A 123 -16.50 49.21 -30.02
C GLY A 123 -17.72 48.66 -29.29
N VAL A 124 -17.55 47.99 -28.15
CA VAL A 124 -18.64 47.50 -27.30
C VAL A 124 -18.91 48.51 -26.17
N ASP A 125 -20.18 48.82 -25.92
CA ASP A 125 -20.56 49.68 -24.80
C ASP A 125 -20.49 48.88 -23.49
N TYR A 126 -19.76 49.39 -22.50
CA TYR A 126 -19.73 48.85 -21.14
C TYR A 126 -20.30 49.87 -20.16
N PHE A 127 -21.06 49.38 -19.18
CA PHE A 127 -21.70 50.21 -18.16
C PHE A 127 -21.16 49.87 -16.78
N ILE A 128 -20.61 50.86 -16.09
CA ILE A 128 -20.03 50.73 -14.77
C ILE A 128 -21.04 51.32 -13.79
N VAL A 129 -21.54 50.48 -12.89
CA VAL A 129 -22.51 50.86 -11.86
C VAL A 129 -21.77 50.90 -10.54
N ILE A 130 -21.79 52.07 -9.88
CA ILE A 130 -21.26 52.27 -8.53
C ILE A 130 -22.44 52.33 -7.59
N ASP A 131 -22.44 51.48 -6.58
CA ASP A 131 -23.55 51.20 -5.68
C ASP A 131 -23.06 51.16 -4.22
N GLY A 132 -23.98 51.13 -3.26
CA GLY A 132 -23.72 50.81 -1.86
C GLY A 132 -23.95 49.33 -1.56
N TYR A 133 -23.18 48.75 -0.66
CA TYR A 133 -23.36 47.34 -0.28
C TYR A 133 -24.76 47.04 0.29
N GLY A 134 -25.29 47.91 1.15
CA GLY A 134 -26.63 47.79 1.73
C GLY A 134 -27.54 49.00 1.46
N ALA A 135 -28.84 48.81 1.72
CA ALA A 135 -29.89 49.81 1.42
C ALA A 135 -29.73 51.15 2.16
N SER A 136 -28.87 51.22 3.18
CA SER A 136 -28.53 52.45 3.91
C SER A 136 -27.17 53.03 3.52
N ASP A 137 -26.38 52.32 2.71
CA ASP A 137 -25.03 52.68 2.35
C ASP A 137 -25.06 53.56 1.09
N CYS A 138 -24.72 54.82 1.28
CA CYS A 138 -24.52 55.78 0.23
C CYS A 138 -23.53 56.83 0.75
N GLY A 139 -22.81 57.48 -0.16
CA GLY A 139 -21.82 58.47 0.23
C GLY A 139 -21.05 59.02 -0.95
N SER A 140 -19.92 59.65 -0.66
CA SER A 140 -19.06 60.20 -1.68
C SER A 140 -18.13 59.11 -2.21
N TYR A 141 -18.10 58.96 -3.54
CA TYR A 141 -17.18 58.05 -4.22
C TYR A 141 -16.11 58.82 -4.99
N ASP A 142 -14.94 58.19 -5.09
CA ASP A 142 -13.85 58.58 -5.98
C ASP A 142 -13.60 57.44 -6.96
N LEU A 143 -14.03 57.61 -8.21
CA LEU A 143 -13.86 56.65 -9.29
C LEU A 143 -12.55 56.93 -10.03
N THR A 144 -11.69 55.92 -10.13
CA THR A 144 -10.52 55.94 -11.03
C THR A 144 -10.58 54.78 -12.00
N LEU A 145 -10.51 55.07 -13.29
CA LEU A 145 -10.37 54.09 -14.37
C LEU A 145 -9.02 54.27 -15.07
N THR A 146 -8.22 53.21 -15.09
CA THR A 146 -6.89 53.24 -15.72
C THR A 146 -6.69 52.04 -16.63
N GLU A 147 -5.94 52.23 -17.71
CA GLU A 147 -5.42 51.12 -18.50
C GLU A 147 -4.40 50.35 -17.66
N THR A 148 -4.60 49.04 -17.55
CA THR A 148 -3.70 48.14 -16.82
C THR A 148 -2.66 47.62 -17.82
N PRO A 149 -1.35 47.84 -17.61
CA PRO A 149 -0.35 47.29 -18.49
C PRO A 149 -0.43 45.76 -18.46
N LEU A 150 -0.59 45.14 -19.64
CA LEU A 150 -0.52 43.69 -19.77
C LEU A 150 0.86 43.18 -19.32
N PHE A 151 0.89 42.18 -18.45
CA PHE A 151 2.14 41.50 -18.13
C PHE A 151 2.59 40.65 -19.33
N PRO A 152 3.87 40.62 -19.72
CA PRO A 152 4.30 39.82 -20.86
C PRO A 152 4.03 38.33 -20.64
N SER A 153 3.28 37.72 -21.55
CA SER A 153 2.94 36.29 -21.55
C SER A 153 1.94 35.83 -20.49
N ASP A 154 1.17 36.74 -19.91
CA ASP A 154 0.07 36.44 -18.99
C ASP A 154 -1.07 35.64 -19.65
N ARG A 155 -1.20 35.76 -20.98
CA ARG A 155 -2.26 35.13 -21.74
C ARG A 155 -1.78 34.59 -23.07
N CYS A 156 -2.54 33.65 -23.61
CA CYS A 156 -2.18 32.97 -24.86
C CYS A 156 -2.02 33.92 -26.07
N GLU A 157 -2.78 35.03 -26.15
CA GLU A 157 -2.65 36.00 -27.25
C GLU A 157 -1.29 36.72 -27.25
N ILE A 158 -0.66 36.83 -26.09
CA ILE A 158 0.62 37.51 -25.88
C ILE A 158 1.73 36.57 -25.38
N ALA A 159 1.50 35.25 -25.44
CA ALA A 159 2.44 34.25 -24.98
C ALA A 159 3.77 34.31 -25.75
N GLU A 160 4.87 34.35 -25.00
CA GLU A 160 6.21 34.27 -25.56
C GLU A 160 6.44 32.90 -26.23
N THR A 161 6.98 32.93 -27.45
CA THR A 161 7.33 31.72 -28.20
C THR A 161 8.69 31.19 -27.75
N ILE A 162 8.72 29.94 -27.30
CA ILE A 162 9.93 29.20 -26.96
C ILE A 162 10.27 28.18 -28.06
N SER A 163 11.54 27.79 -28.13
CA SER A 163 12.01 26.73 -29.03
C SER A 163 12.41 25.51 -28.21
N ILE A 164 11.96 24.33 -28.62
CA ILE A 164 12.21 23.05 -27.93
C ILE A 164 13.53 22.42 -28.40
N PRO A 165 14.35 21.82 -27.52
CA PRO A 165 14.19 21.76 -26.06
C PRO A 165 14.41 23.13 -25.42
N TRP A 166 13.68 23.40 -24.34
CA TRP A 166 13.73 24.67 -23.63
C TRP A 166 13.94 24.45 -22.14
N SER A 167 14.85 25.22 -21.55
CA SER A 167 14.98 25.33 -20.09
C SER A 167 15.10 26.79 -19.71
N GLY A 168 14.45 27.19 -18.63
CA GLY A 168 14.46 28.56 -18.16
C GLY A 168 13.66 28.77 -16.89
N THR A 169 13.55 30.03 -16.50
CA THR A 169 12.77 30.44 -15.33
C THR A 169 11.68 31.41 -15.77
N VAL A 170 10.47 31.22 -15.25
CA VAL A 170 9.30 32.07 -15.50
C VAL A 170 8.80 32.61 -14.16
N SER A 171 8.56 33.92 -14.06
CA SER A 171 8.07 34.51 -12.81
C SER A 171 6.57 34.75 -12.87
N THR A 172 5.81 34.16 -11.95
CA THR A 172 4.36 34.37 -11.81
C THR A 172 4.01 35.52 -10.86
N THR A 173 4.99 36.12 -10.16
CA THR A 173 4.75 37.07 -9.05
C THR A 173 3.96 38.34 -9.42
N GLN A 174 3.95 38.75 -10.70
CA GLN A 174 3.25 39.94 -11.18
C GLN A 174 2.21 39.62 -12.27
N ALA A 175 1.99 38.34 -12.52
CA ALA A 175 0.97 37.84 -13.43
C ALA A 175 -0.42 37.96 -12.81
N PHE A 176 -1.45 37.85 -13.65
CA PHE A 176 -2.82 37.67 -13.20
C PHE A 176 -3.16 36.18 -13.14
N ASP A 177 -4.16 35.84 -12.33
CA ASP A 177 -4.76 34.51 -12.31
C ASP A 177 -5.91 34.50 -13.34
N ASP A 178 -5.55 34.13 -14.57
CA ASP A 178 -6.39 34.12 -15.76
C ASP A 178 -6.90 32.70 -16.11
N TYR A 179 -6.21 31.64 -15.64
CA TYR A 179 -6.48 30.24 -15.95
C TYR A 179 -6.59 29.34 -14.70
N ASN A 180 -7.83 29.10 -14.28
CA ASN A 180 -8.23 28.30 -13.13
C ASN A 180 -8.79 26.91 -13.49
N GLU A 181 -8.16 26.22 -14.44
CA GLU A 181 -8.62 24.89 -14.88
C GLU A 181 -8.50 23.86 -13.73
N SER A 182 -9.51 23.02 -13.51
CA SER A 182 -9.44 21.99 -12.45
C SER A 182 -8.45 20.89 -12.84
N CYS A 183 -7.42 20.68 -12.02
CA CYS A 183 -6.41 19.65 -12.26
C CYS A 183 -5.78 19.18 -10.94
N PRO A 184 -5.94 17.90 -10.56
CA PRO A 184 -7.17 17.09 -10.59
C PRO A 184 -8.21 17.59 -9.56
N PHE A 185 -7.84 18.52 -8.68
CA PHE A 185 -8.73 19.10 -7.65
C PHE A 185 -9.29 20.47 -8.06
N PRO A 186 -10.51 20.83 -7.62
CA PRO A 186 -11.18 22.09 -7.97
C PRO A 186 -10.76 23.22 -7.01
N ILE A 187 -9.49 23.62 -7.07
CA ILE A 187 -8.95 24.75 -6.30
C ILE A 187 -8.66 25.91 -7.27
N THR A 188 -9.01 27.12 -6.85
CA THR A 188 -8.60 28.36 -7.51
C THR A 188 -7.08 28.52 -7.32
N GLY A 189 -6.36 28.44 -8.43
CA GLY A 189 -4.91 28.56 -8.54
C GLY A 189 -4.40 29.95 -8.18
N GLY A 190 -3.16 30.20 -8.59
CA GLY A 190 -2.45 31.45 -8.36
C GLY A 190 -2.32 32.28 -9.64
N PRO A 191 -1.53 33.36 -9.59
CA PRO A 191 -1.04 34.03 -10.79
C PRO A 191 -0.37 33.05 -11.76
N ASP A 192 -0.68 33.16 -13.05
CA ASP A 192 -0.23 32.19 -14.06
C ASP A 192 0.52 32.84 -15.23
N VAL A 193 1.39 32.07 -15.89
CA VAL A 193 2.14 32.56 -17.05
C VAL A 193 2.12 31.54 -18.16
N VAL A 194 1.89 32.01 -19.37
CA VAL A 194 1.80 31.19 -20.58
C VAL A 194 3.12 31.20 -21.35
N ARG A 195 3.49 30.05 -21.91
CA ARG A 195 4.46 29.94 -23.01
C ARG A 195 3.82 29.21 -24.18
N ARG A 196 4.31 29.47 -25.39
CA ARG A 196 3.89 28.73 -26.58
C ARG A 196 5.05 28.17 -27.37
N PHE A 197 4.83 27.05 -28.04
CA PHE A 197 5.79 26.49 -28.99
C PHE A 197 5.07 25.78 -30.13
N VAL A 198 5.77 25.62 -31.25
CA VAL A 198 5.32 24.77 -32.37
C VAL A 198 6.14 23.49 -32.33
N ALA A 199 5.48 22.34 -32.30
CA ALA A 199 6.17 21.06 -32.27
C ALA A 199 6.95 20.83 -33.56
N GLY A 200 8.26 20.59 -33.45
CA GLY A 200 9.15 20.35 -34.59
C GLY A 200 9.02 18.95 -35.19
N GLU A 201 8.47 18.00 -34.43
CA GLU A 201 8.24 16.61 -34.81
C GLU A 201 7.06 16.04 -34.01
N THR A 202 6.43 14.97 -34.52
CA THR A 202 5.40 14.23 -33.79
C THR A 202 6.07 13.31 -32.78
N GLY A 203 5.71 13.39 -31.50
CA GLY A 203 6.33 12.60 -30.44
C GLY A 203 5.77 12.91 -29.05
N ALA A 204 6.34 12.28 -28.03
CA ALA A 204 6.05 12.63 -26.64
C ALA A 204 6.94 13.80 -26.20
N MET A 205 6.38 14.66 -25.35
CA MET A 205 7.03 15.83 -24.76
C MET A 205 6.89 15.75 -23.25
N SER A 206 7.94 16.11 -22.53
CA SER A 206 7.93 16.19 -21.07
C SER A 206 8.10 17.63 -20.60
N ILE A 207 7.36 18.01 -19.56
CA ILE A 207 7.49 19.26 -18.80
C ILE A 207 7.88 18.89 -17.37
N ASP A 208 8.96 19.49 -16.88
CA ASP A 208 9.50 19.31 -15.54
C ASP A 208 9.58 20.65 -14.80
N LEU A 209 8.86 20.76 -13.67
CA LEU A 209 8.87 21.91 -12.77
C LEU A 209 9.54 21.63 -11.41
N CYS A 210 10.22 20.50 -11.26
CA CYS A 210 10.61 19.94 -9.95
C CYS A 210 11.62 20.79 -9.18
N GLU A 211 12.36 21.66 -9.87
CA GLU A 211 13.30 22.61 -9.25
C GLU A 211 12.62 23.89 -8.75
N SER A 212 11.29 23.98 -8.82
CA SER A 212 10.50 25.12 -8.32
C SER A 212 10.36 25.07 -6.79
N ASN A 213 10.30 26.25 -6.18
CA ASN A 213 10.34 26.41 -4.72
C ASN A 213 8.96 26.57 -4.05
N PHE A 214 7.88 26.50 -4.82
CA PHE A 214 6.50 26.55 -4.34
C PHE A 214 5.68 25.42 -4.95
N ASP A 215 4.42 25.31 -4.53
CA ASP A 215 3.46 24.32 -5.00
C ASP A 215 2.97 24.69 -6.41
N THR A 216 3.34 23.91 -7.42
CA THR A 216 3.11 24.28 -8.83
C THR A 216 1.93 23.53 -9.42
N LYS A 217 1.42 24.09 -10.51
CA LYS A 217 0.38 23.48 -11.32
C LYS A 217 0.63 23.79 -12.79
N VAL A 218 0.38 22.83 -13.67
CA VAL A 218 0.64 22.99 -15.11
C VAL A 218 -0.46 22.40 -15.97
N TYR A 219 -0.81 23.09 -17.06
CA TYR A 219 -1.74 22.60 -18.09
C TYR A 219 -1.22 22.91 -19.49
N VAL A 220 -1.64 22.08 -20.45
CA VAL A 220 -1.30 22.24 -21.86
C VAL A 220 -2.56 22.34 -22.72
N TYR A 221 -2.61 23.31 -23.63
CA TYR A 221 -3.64 23.46 -24.66
C TYR A 221 -3.08 23.24 -26.07
N GLU A 222 -3.90 22.67 -26.95
CA GLU A 222 -3.61 22.53 -28.37
C GLU A 222 -4.28 23.66 -29.17
N GLY A 223 -3.50 24.39 -29.96
CA GLY A 223 -3.97 25.37 -30.94
C GLY A 223 -4.47 26.71 -30.37
N THR A 224 -5.36 26.71 -29.39
CA THR A 224 -5.88 27.92 -28.73
C THR A 224 -6.23 27.66 -27.28
N CYS A 225 -6.09 28.67 -26.42
CA CYS A 225 -6.55 28.60 -25.03
C CYS A 225 -7.97 29.18 -24.87
N PRO A 226 -8.71 28.77 -23.82
CA PRO A 226 -9.96 29.43 -23.47
C PRO A 226 -9.75 30.91 -23.12
N PRO A 227 -10.76 31.79 -23.29
CA PRO A 227 -10.66 33.16 -22.83
C PRO A 227 -10.42 33.22 -21.31
N ALA A 228 -9.53 34.10 -20.86
CA ALA A 228 -9.22 34.30 -19.44
C ALA A 228 -10.50 34.51 -18.60
N GLY A 229 -10.58 33.84 -17.45
CA GLY A 229 -11.71 33.94 -16.52
C GLY A 229 -13.03 33.28 -16.98
N THR A 230 -13.09 32.63 -18.15
CA THR A 230 -14.32 31.95 -18.62
C THR A 230 -14.47 30.50 -18.15
N GLN A 231 -13.49 29.99 -17.40
CA GLN A 231 -13.51 28.63 -16.85
C GLN A 231 -14.41 28.62 -15.60
N THR A 232 -15.66 28.19 -15.75
CA THR A 232 -16.61 28.03 -14.64
C THR A 232 -17.18 26.61 -14.63
N GLY A 233 -17.02 25.87 -13.52
CA GLY A 233 -17.70 24.59 -13.28
C GLY A 233 -16.89 23.53 -12.54
N SER A 234 -17.60 22.55 -11.97
CA SER A 234 -17.05 21.30 -11.44
C SER A 234 -16.56 20.38 -12.57
N ALA A 235 -15.43 19.69 -12.33
CA ALA A 235 -14.83 18.55 -13.04
C ALA A 235 -15.35 18.22 -14.46
N GLY A 236 -14.49 18.40 -15.47
CA GLY A 236 -14.66 17.81 -16.81
C GLY A 236 -15.26 18.72 -17.91
N SER A 237 -15.28 20.04 -17.75
CA SER A 237 -15.64 20.98 -18.82
C SER A 237 -14.45 21.62 -19.56
N GLY A 238 -13.22 21.30 -19.17
CA GLY A 238 -11.98 21.95 -19.61
C GLY A 238 -11.35 21.45 -20.91
N THR A 239 -10.74 22.37 -21.65
CA THR A 239 -10.17 22.21 -23.01
C THR A 239 -8.70 21.78 -23.07
N ALA A 240 -8.02 21.65 -21.91
CA ALA A 240 -6.62 21.26 -21.85
C ALA A 240 -6.42 19.79 -22.25
N ILE A 241 -5.37 19.50 -23.02
CA ILE A 241 -5.06 18.15 -23.50
C ILE A 241 -4.31 17.32 -22.47
N ALA A 242 -3.67 17.97 -21.48
CA ALA A 242 -2.97 17.33 -20.36
C ALA A 242 -2.68 18.34 -19.24
N CYS A 243 -2.55 17.87 -18.00
CA CYS A 243 -2.28 18.69 -16.84
C CYS A 243 -1.69 17.88 -15.66
N ASN A 244 -1.04 18.53 -14.69
CA ASN A 244 -0.56 17.94 -13.42
C ASN A 244 -0.36 19.03 -12.35
N ASP A 245 -0.58 18.71 -11.07
CA ASP A 245 -0.28 19.57 -9.90
C ASP A 245 0.85 18.97 -9.04
N ASP A 246 0.70 17.72 -8.59
CA ASP A 246 1.69 17.04 -7.74
C ASP A 246 2.37 15.90 -8.49
N ALA A 247 3.71 15.86 -8.45
CA ALA A 247 4.52 14.79 -9.03
C ALA A 247 5.92 14.63 -8.42
N CYS A 248 6.56 15.70 -7.90
CA CYS A 248 7.98 15.67 -7.57
C CYS A 248 8.47 16.73 -6.56
N GLY A 249 9.77 16.65 -6.23
CA GLY A 249 10.47 17.52 -5.28
C GLY A 249 10.35 17.06 -3.82
N VAL A 250 10.99 17.78 -2.90
CA VAL A 250 11.23 17.34 -1.50
C VAL A 250 9.95 16.95 -0.72
N ASN A 251 8.78 17.42 -1.17
CA ASN A 251 7.47 17.13 -0.56
C ASN A 251 6.42 16.62 -1.56
N GLY A 252 6.79 16.31 -2.81
CA GLY A 252 5.85 15.90 -3.87
C GLY A 252 5.06 17.03 -4.56
N TRP A 253 5.04 18.24 -3.99
CA TRP A 253 4.18 19.35 -4.44
C TRP A 253 4.61 20.09 -5.73
N ARG A 254 5.43 19.49 -6.59
CA ARG A 254 5.83 20.13 -7.86
C ARG A 254 5.38 19.28 -9.00
N SER A 255 5.07 19.92 -10.11
CA SER A 255 4.42 19.27 -11.23
C SER A 255 5.44 18.74 -12.23
N ARG A 256 5.14 17.57 -12.77
CA ARG A 256 5.84 16.97 -13.89
C ARG A 256 4.83 16.19 -14.70
N MET A 257 4.90 16.30 -16.03
CA MET A 257 3.98 15.57 -16.91
C MET A 257 4.59 15.27 -18.26
N SER A 258 4.02 14.28 -18.94
CA SER A 258 4.30 13.99 -20.34
C SER A 258 3.01 14.03 -21.16
N PHE A 259 3.10 14.47 -22.42
CA PHE A 259 1.96 14.57 -23.32
C PHE A 259 2.40 14.37 -24.78
N LEU A 260 1.45 14.06 -25.65
CA LEU A 260 1.73 13.85 -27.08
C LEU A 260 1.60 15.15 -27.86
N VAL A 261 2.53 15.36 -28.80
CA VAL A 261 2.51 16.47 -29.76
C VAL A 261 2.51 15.98 -31.20
N THR A 262 1.93 16.79 -32.09
CA THR A 262 1.92 16.55 -33.54
C THR A 262 2.78 17.61 -34.25
N GLU A 263 3.63 17.17 -35.17
CA GLU A 263 4.50 18.06 -35.98
C GLU A 263 3.70 19.21 -36.60
N GLY A 264 4.17 20.44 -36.39
CA GLY A 264 3.58 21.65 -36.94
C GLY A 264 2.36 22.19 -36.19
N VAL A 265 1.91 21.52 -35.13
CA VAL A 265 0.84 22.02 -34.24
C VAL A 265 1.44 22.95 -33.17
N GLU A 266 0.72 24.02 -32.87
CA GLU A 266 1.06 24.99 -31.84
C GLU A 266 0.45 24.56 -30.50
N TYR A 267 1.24 24.61 -29.43
CA TYR A 267 0.85 24.26 -28.08
C TYR A 267 1.10 25.43 -27.13
N PHE A 268 0.22 25.59 -26.15
CA PHE A 268 0.32 26.58 -25.08
C PHE A 268 0.46 25.87 -23.75
N VAL A 269 1.46 26.26 -22.97
CA VAL A 269 1.75 25.71 -21.64
C VAL A 269 1.52 26.81 -20.63
N VAL A 270 0.66 26.57 -19.66
CA VAL A 270 0.35 27.50 -18.57
C VAL A 270 1.04 27.00 -17.31
N PHE A 271 1.85 27.85 -16.69
CA PHE A 271 2.50 27.61 -15.41
C PHE A 271 1.77 28.40 -14.34
N ASP A 272 1.28 27.71 -13.32
CA ASP A 272 0.42 28.24 -12.27
C ASP A 272 0.92 27.73 -10.89
N GLY A 273 0.39 28.32 -9.82
CA GLY A 273 0.45 27.76 -8.48
C GLY A 273 -0.82 27.00 -8.10
N TYR A 274 -0.69 26.05 -7.19
CA TYR A 274 -1.83 25.25 -6.75
C TYR A 274 -2.93 26.08 -6.06
N GLY A 275 -2.55 27.09 -5.27
CA GLY A 275 -3.49 28.01 -4.62
C GLY A 275 -3.12 29.49 -4.80
N SER A 276 -4.08 30.36 -4.45
CA SER A 276 -3.94 31.82 -4.56
C SER A 276 -2.72 32.45 -3.84
N SER A 277 -2.04 31.72 -2.95
CA SER A 277 -0.83 32.17 -2.26
C SER A 277 0.47 31.61 -2.85
N ASP A 278 0.37 30.70 -3.82
CA ASP A 278 1.47 29.94 -4.38
C ASP A 278 1.92 30.62 -5.69
N PHE A 279 2.91 31.50 -5.58
CA PHE A 279 3.48 32.20 -6.73
C PHE A 279 4.94 32.52 -6.50
N GLY A 280 5.70 32.64 -7.58
CA GLY A 280 7.14 32.81 -7.51
C GLY A 280 7.82 32.60 -8.85
N ASP A 281 9.08 32.21 -8.79
CA ASP A 281 9.85 31.85 -9.96
C ASP A 281 9.74 30.33 -10.20
N VAL A 282 9.11 29.96 -11.31
CA VAL A 282 8.96 28.58 -11.79
C VAL A 282 10.21 28.21 -12.58
N SER A 283 10.91 27.16 -12.16
CA SER A 283 12.00 26.55 -12.92
C SER A 283 11.42 25.52 -13.87
N VAL A 284 11.62 25.68 -15.17
CA VAL A 284 10.97 24.86 -16.20
C VAL A 284 12.00 24.20 -17.09
N THR A 285 11.81 22.91 -17.37
CA THR A 285 12.44 22.21 -18.49
C THR A 285 11.39 21.54 -19.35
N ILE A 286 11.43 21.78 -20.66
CA ILE A 286 10.55 21.17 -21.67
C ILE A 286 11.42 20.47 -22.71
N THR A 287 11.29 19.16 -22.82
CA THR A 287 12.15 18.34 -23.69
C THR A 287 11.35 17.31 -24.48
N PRO A 288 11.77 16.99 -25.72
CA PRO A 288 11.26 15.81 -26.40
C PRO A 288 11.61 14.57 -25.58
N VAL A 289 10.62 13.73 -25.32
CA VAL A 289 10.85 12.39 -24.81
C VAL A 289 11.35 11.58 -25.99
N LEU A 290 12.60 11.11 -25.90
CA LEU A 290 13.12 10.22 -26.91
C LEU A 290 12.20 8.99 -27.00
N PRO A 291 11.90 8.47 -28.21
CA PRO A 291 11.17 7.23 -28.33
C PRO A 291 11.91 6.16 -27.51
N PRO A 292 11.20 5.37 -26.70
CA PRO A 292 11.84 4.47 -25.76
C PRO A 292 12.83 3.55 -26.46
N GLY A 293 14.02 3.42 -25.88
CA GLY A 293 15.05 2.50 -26.34
C GLY A 293 14.61 1.04 -26.24
N PRO A 294 15.38 0.09 -26.83
CA PRO A 294 15.21 -1.32 -26.55
C PRO A 294 15.23 -1.55 -25.03
N GLY A 295 14.26 -2.30 -24.52
CA GLY A 295 14.11 -2.59 -23.10
C GLY A 295 13.42 -1.52 -22.27
N GLU A 296 13.10 -0.33 -22.79
CA GLU A 296 12.47 0.73 -22.00
C GLU A 296 10.93 0.63 -21.95
N THR A 297 10.34 -0.28 -22.73
CA THR A 297 8.92 -0.62 -22.64
C THR A 297 8.72 -2.12 -22.79
N CYS A 298 7.59 -2.63 -22.30
CA CYS A 298 7.23 -4.05 -22.44
C CYS A 298 7.18 -4.52 -23.91
N GLU A 299 6.78 -3.66 -24.86
CA GLU A 299 6.78 -3.98 -26.30
C GLU A 299 8.18 -4.02 -26.93
N LEU A 300 9.14 -3.32 -26.31
CA LEU A 300 10.54 -3.28 -26.73
C LEU A 300 11.46 -4.13 -25.85
N ALA A 301 10.88 -4.97 -24.98
CA ALA A 301 11.61 -5.79 -24.02
C ALA A 301 12.77 -6.57 -24.66
N PHE A 302 13.92 -6.61 -23.99
CA PHE A 302 15.08 -7.36 -24.43
C PHE A 302 14.76 -8.85 -24.49
N PRO A 303 14.98 -9.53 -25.64
CA PRO A 303 14.71 -10.96 -25.74
C PRO A 303 15.75 -11.76 -24.95
N ILE A 304 15.27 -12.69 -24.11
CA ILE A 304 16.08 -13.72 -23.47
C ILE A 304 16.04 -14.97 -24.38
N PRO A 305 17.11 -15.26 -25.13
CA PRO A 305 17.08 -16.30 -26.16
C PRO A 305 17.18 -17.72 -25.59
N ALA A 306 17.83 -17.88 -24.44
CA ALA A 306 18.02 -19.14 -23.74
C ALA A 306 18.45 -18.85 -22.29
N LEU A 307 18.19 -19.80 -21.39
CA LEU A 307 18.66 -19.78 -20.01
C LEU A 307 19.90 -20.68 -19.83
N PRO A 308 20.80 -20.39 -18.86
CA PRO A 308 20.82 -19.16 -18.05
C PRO A 308 21.19 -17.93 -18.88
N TYR A 309 20.66 -16.79 -18.48
CA TYR A 309 20.87 -15.50 -19.11
C TYR A 309 21.33 -14.50 -18.05
N LEU A 310 22.49 -13.89 -18.29
CA LEU A 310 23.03 -12.83 -17.45
C LEU A 310 23.07 -11.55 -18.27
N ALA A 311 22.43 -10.50 -17.77
CA ALA A 311 22.47 -9.17 -18.33
C ALA A 311 23.06 -8.19 -17.32
N ASN A 312 23.84 -7.25 -17.82
CA ASN A 312 24.22 -6.05 -17.07
C ASN A 312 23.66 -4.85 -17.84
N GLY A 313 23.11 -3.88 -17.12
CA GLY A 313 22.54 -2.69 -17.70
C GLY A 313 22.42 -1.58 -16.67
N THR A 314 21.78 -0.48 -17.06
CA THR A 314 21.49 0.63 -16.16
C THR A 314 20.04 1.03 -16.28
N THR A 315 19.42 1.35 -15.16
CA THR A 315 18.12 2.02 -15.12
C THR A 315 18.27 3.54 -15.24
N GLU A 316 19.46 4.10 -15.02
CA GLU A 316 19.68 5.55 -15.09
C GLU A 316 19.33 6.11 -16.48
N GLY A 317 18.29 6.96 -16.55
CA GLY A 317 17.85 7.61 -17.79
C GLY A 317 16.85 6.83 -18.64
N ALA A 318 16.38 5.66 -18.20
CA ALA A 318 15.29 4.92 -18.85
C ALA A 318 13.94 5.64 -18.70
N SER A 319 12.98 5.33 -19.58
CA SER A 319 11.61 5.84 -19.44
C SER A 319 10.94 5.23 -18.22
N ARG A 320 10.29 6.06 -17.42
CA ARG A 320 9.52 5.64 -16.25
C ARG A 320 8.19 5.05 -16.69
N PHE A 321 7.82 3.93 -16.11
CA PHE A 321 6.51 3.33 -16.26
C PHE A 321 5.91 3.20 -14.87
N GLU A 322 4.87 3.98 -14.53
CA GLU A 322 4.27 3.89 -13.20
C GLU A 322 3.85 2.43 -12.89
N HIS A 323 4.59 1.84 -11.97
CA HIS A 323 4.49 0.47 -11.53
C HIS A 323 4.78 0.40 -10.02
N GLU A 324 4.10 -0.51 -9.32
CA GLU A 324 4.34 -0.77 -7.90
C GLU A 324 4.57 -2.28 -7.65
N CYS A 325 5.67 -2.64 -6.99
CA CYS A 325 5.76 -3.80 -6.11
C CYS A 325 5.57 -3.32 -4.67
N GLN A 326 4.40 -3.56 -4.08
CA GLN A 326 4.10 -3.19 -2.68
C GLN A 326 4.24 -1.67 -2.35
N PHE A 327 3.18 -0.89 -2.61
CA PHE A 327 2.82 0.38 -1.95
C PHE A 327 3.91 1.46 -1.68
N VAL A 328 4.69 1.87 -2.69
CA VAL A 328 5.43 3.14 -2.65
C VAL A 328 5.05 4.02 -3.84
N PHE A 329 4.56 5.23 -3.56
CA PHE A 329 4.16 6.18 -4.61
C PHE A 329 5.39 6.79 -5.29
N GLY A 330 5.60 6.41 -6.56
CA GLY A 330 6.47 7.07 -7.52
C GLY A 330 7.44 6.10 -8.19
N GLY A 331 7.16 5.70 -9.44
CA GLY A 331 8.00 4.76 -10.19
C GLY A 331 9.41 5.29 -10.46
N ALA A 332 10.40 4.41 -10.34
CA ALA A 332 11.78 4.65 -10.78
C ALA A 332 11.87 4.37 -12.30
N PRO A 333 13.06 4.44 -12.92
CA PRO A 333 13.22 4.00 -14.30
C PRO A 333 13.41 2.48 -14.42
N GLU A 334 12.77 1.83 -15.39
CA GLU A 334 12.77 0.36 -15.50
C GLU A 334 13.45 -0.17 -16.77
N ASN A 335 13.83 -1.44 -16.75
CA ASN A 335 14.08 -2.20 -17.98
C ASN A 335 13.22 -3.48 -18.05
N PHE A 336 12.79 -3.78 -19.26
CA PHE A 336 11.96 -4.92 -19.60
C PHE A 336 12.76 -5.99 -20.35
N TYR A 337 12.60 -7.24 -19.92
CA TYR A 337 13.12 -8.43 -20.56
C TYR A 337 11.98 -9.38 -20.89
N ARG A 338 12.12 -10.19 -21.93
CA ARG A 338 11.07 -11.14 -22.35
C ARG A 338 11.64 -12.53 -22.54
N TYR A 339 11.03 -13.50 -21.89
CA TYR A 339 11.39 -14.91 -22.00
C TYR A 339 10.20 -15.75 -22.46
N THR A 340 10.41 -16.60 -23.46
CA THR A 340 9.43 -17.60 -23.91
C THR A 340 9.96 -18.98 -23.57
N ALA A 341 9.23 -19.72 -22.74
CA ALA A 341 9.65 -21.04 -22.32
C ALA A 341 9.49 -22.06 -23.48
N THR A 342 10.51 -22.89 -23.71
CA THR A 342 10.45 -23.94 -24.75
C THR A 342 9.86 -25.27 -24.25
N GLN A 343 9.79 -25.42 -22.93
CA GLN A 343 9.22 -26.54 -22.17
C GLN A 343 8.70 -26.00 -20.84
N ASP A 344 7.87 -26.76 -20.14
CA ASP A 344 7.44 -26.39 -18.78
C ASP A 344 8.67 -26.28 -17.89
N THR A 345 8.86 -25.12 -17.26
CA THR A 345 10.06 -24.85 -16.45
C THR A 345 9.75 -23.90 -15.31
N TRP A 346 10.60 -23.94 -14.30
CA TRP A 346 10.69 -22.91 -13.28
C TRP A 346 11.91 -22.04 -13.53
N ILE A 347 11.77 -20.74 -13.29
CA ILE A 347 12.85 -19.77 -13.46
C ILE A 347 13.10 -19.02 -12.17
N GLU A 348 14.38 -18.86 -11.83
CA GLU A 348 14.86 -17.96 -10.78
C GLU A 348 15.31 -16.66 -11.44
N ILE A 349 15.03 -15.54 -10.76
CA ILE A 349 15.39 -14.19 -11.21
C ILE A 349 16.09 -13.48 -10.06
N ASP A 350 17.31 -13.00 -10.30
CA ASP A 350 18.21 -12.49 -9.27
C ASP A 350 18.84 -11.18 -9.74
N SER A 351 18.76 -10.14 -8.90
CA SER A 351 19.42 -8.85 -9.12
C SER A 351 20.54 -8.56 -8.10
N CYS A 352 21.04 -9.58 -7.39
CA CYS A 352 21.93 -9.43 -6.22
C CYS A 352 23.29 -8.77 -6.53
N GLY A 353 23.68 -8.73 -7.80
CA GLY A 353 24.90 -8.06 -8.25
C GLY A 353 24.75 -6.57 -8.50
N SER A 354 23.56 -5.99 -8.27
CA SER A 354 23.23 -4.59 -8.57
C SER A 354 23.73 -3.62 -7.49
N ASP A 355 23.97 -2.37 -7.87
CA ASP A 355 24.56 -1.36 -6.96
C ASP A 355 23.53 -0.47 -6.23
N PHE A 356 22.25 -0.60 -6.56
CA PHE A 356 21.13 0.12 -5.96
C PHE A 356 20.11 -0.84 -5.34
N ASP A 357 19.06 -0.26 -4.74
CA ASP A 357 17.90 -0.98 -4.21
C ASP A 357 16.99 -1.36 -5.38
N THR A 358 16.87 -2.66 -5.66
CA THR A 358 16.24 -3.14 -6.89
C THR A 358 14.94 -3.86 -6.62
N GLU A 359 13.99 -3.69 -7.51
CA GLU A 359 12.70 -4.37 -7.53
C GLU A 359 12.56 -5.22 -8.80
N ILE A 360 12.00 -6.43 -8.67
CA ILE A 360 11.74 -7.34 -9.79
C ILE A 360 10.26 -7.69 -9.83
N THR A 361 9.67 -7.53 -11.02
CA THR A 361 8.28 -7.95 -11.30
C THR A 361 8.23 -8.88 -12.49
N VAL A 362 7.42 -9.94 -12.40
CA VAL A 362 7.20 -10.91 -13.48
C VAL A 362 5.75 -10.85 -13.92
N ILE A 363 5.54 -10.61 -15.21
CA ILE A 363 4.22 -10.41 -15.81
C ILE A 363 3.97 -11.51 -16.84
N GLY A 364 2.85 -12.21 -16.72
CA GLY A 364 2.33 -13.17 -17.68
C GLY A 364 1.32 -12.54 -18.64
N GLY A 365 1.34 -12.95 -19.90
CA GLY A 365 0.35 -12.52 -20.90
C GLY A 365 0.77 -11.27 -21.70
N PRO A 366 -0.19 -10.55 -22.32
CA PRO A 366 0.11 -9.38 -23.16
C PRO A 366 0.61 -8.21 -22.31
N CYS A 367 1.38 -7.29 -22.91
CA CYS A 367 1.87 -6.11 -22.23
C CYS A 367 0.72 -5.26 -21.68
N PRO A 368 0.62 -5.08 -20.36
CA PRO A 368 -0.43 -4.28 -19.76
C PRO A 368 -0.16 -2.77 -19.99
N ILE A 369 -1.21 -1.96 -19.89
CA ILE A 369 -1.13 -0.49 -20.08
C ILE A 369 -0.62 0.22 -18.81
N THR A 370 -0.80 -0.43 -17.66
CA THR A 370 -0.33 -0.05 -16.31
C THR A 370 0.05 -1.35 -15.61
N ILE A 371 1.06 -1.36 -14.74
CA ILE A 371 1.46 -2.57 -14.02
C ILE A 371 1.19 -2.29 -12.55
N GLU A 372 0.13 -2.86 -12.02
CA GLU A 372 -0.23 -2.74 -10.60
C GLU A 372 0.03 -4.07 -9.91
N PRO A 373 0.43 -4.10 -8.62
CA PRO A 373 0.69 -5.33 -7.90
C PRO A 373 -0.59 -6.16 -7.68
N THR A 374 -1.76 -5.57 -7.96
CA THR A 374 -3.07 -6.22 -7.97
C THR A 374 -3.52 -6.68 -9.36
N ASP A 375 -2.75 -6.40 -10.42
CA ASP A 375 -3.06 -6.82 -11.77
C ASP A 375 -2.91 -8.35 -11.89
N ALA A 376 -3.95 -9.02 -12.40
CA ALA A 376 -3.99 -10.48 -12.58
C ALA A 376 -2.89 -11.01 -13.51
N SER A 377 -2.22 -10.14 -14.27
CA SER A 377 -1.07 -10.48 -15.11
C SER A 377 0.23 -10.57 -14.32
N VAL A 378 0.35 -10.03 -13.11
CA VAL A 378 1.57 -10.14 -12.29
C VAL A 378 1.65 -11.52 -11.66
N LEU A 379 2.66 -12.31 -12.04
CA LEU A 379 2.90 -13.68 -11.57
C LEU A 379 3.72 -13.74 -10.29
N ALA A 380 4.66 -12.81 -10.13
CA ALA A 380 5.52 -12.69 -8.97
C ALA A 380 6.12 -11.29 -8.90
N CYS A 381 6.46 -10.87 -7.69
CA CYS A 381 7.00 -9.54 -7.42
C CYS A 381 7.86 -9.60 -6.16
N ASN A 382 9.02 -8.97 -6.16
CA ASN A 382 9.88 -8.88 -4.98
C ASN A 382 10.83 -7.68 -5.06
N ASP A 383 11.04 -7.00 -3.94
CA ASP A 383 11.96 -5.85 -3.74
C ASP A 383 13.19 -6.25 -2.89
N ASP A 384 13.04 -7.18 -1.95
CA ASP A 384 14.12 -7.62 -1.06
C ASP A 384 14.43 -9.12 -1.19
N GLY A 385 15.69 -9.52 -1.25
CA GLY A 385 16.01 -10.95 -1.39
C GLY A 385 17.47 -11.36 -1.28
N CYS A 386 18.40 -10.40 -1.32
CA CYS A 386 19.83 -10.67 -1.20
C CYS A 386 20.69 -9.41 -0.99
N GLY A 387 21.97 -9.62 -0.71
CA GLY A 387 22.93 -8.57 -0.34
C GLY A 387 23.26 -8.60 1.16
N LEU A 388 24.22 -7.79 1.60
CA LEU A 388 24.59 -7.67 3.03
C LEU A 388 23.56 -6.88 3.85
N ASP A 389 22.71 -6.13 3.16
CA ASP A 389 21.65 -5.24 3.62
C ASP A 389 20.25 -5.69 3.16
N ALA A 390 20.16 -6.78 2.38
CA ALA A 390 18.95 -7.42 1.85
C ALA A 390 18.12 -6.61 0.83
N THR A 391 18.56 -5.42 0.41
CA THR A 391 17.83 -4.49 -0.47
C THR A 391 17.90 -4.82 -1.96
N ARG A 392 18.16 -6.07 -2.34
CA ARG A 392 18.18 -6.47 -3.77
C ARG A 392 17.21 -7.60 -3.95
N ALA A 393 16.27 -7.40 -4.86
CA ALA A 393 15.29 -8.40 -5.21
C ALA A 393 15.88 -9.74 -5.66
N ARG A 394 15.21 -10.81 -5.24
CA ARG A 394 15.41 -12.15 -5.76
C ARG A 394 14.11 -12.93 -5.75
N ILE A 395 13.67 -13.39 -6.90
CA ILE A 395 12.53 -14.30 -7.01
C ILE A 395 13.07 -15.71 -7.16
N ALA A 396 12.88 -16.52 -6.11
CA ALA A 396 13.46 -17.86 -6.01
C ALA A 396 12.92 -18.82 -7.08
N ALA A 397 11.63 -18.73 -7.43
CA ALA A 397 11.03 -19.54 -8.49
C ALA A 397 9.71 -18.96 -9.04
N VAL A 398 9.57 -18.93 -10.37
CA VAL A 398 8.30 -18.67 -11.08
C VAL A 398 8.07 -19.75 -12.13
N PHE A 399 6.85 -20.30 -12.19
CA PHE A 399 6.48 -21.30 -13.20
C PHE A 399 6.12 -20.62 -14.53
N VAL A 400 6.64 -21.16 -15.64
CA VAL A 400 6.29 -20.73 -17.00
C VAL A 400 6.04 -21.97 -17.86
N ALA A 401 4.82 -22.11 -18.41
CA ALA A 401 4.46 -23.28 -19.20
C ALA A 401 5.09 -23.23 -20.61
N ALA A 402 5.24 -24.38 -21.25
CA ALA A 402 5.80 -24.50 -22.59
C ALA A 402 5.04 -23.64 -23.62
N GLY A 403 5.75 -22.72 -24.27
CA GLY A 403 5.20 -21.79 -25.26
C GLY A 403 4.60 -20.51 -24.66
N GLU A 404 4.51 -20.39 -23.34
CA GLU A 404 4.13 -19.14 -22.69
C GLU A 404 5.30 -18.16 -22.66
N THR A 405 4.94 -16.87 -22.61
CA THR A 405 5.89 -15.76 -22.59
C THR A 405 5.63 -14.93 -21.35
N VAL A 406 6.70 -14.64 -20.62
CA VAL A 406 6.70 -13.73 -19.48
C VAL A 406 7.56 -12.51 -19.78
N THR A 407 7.17 -11.38 -19.22
CA THR A 407 7.96 -10.14 -19.19
C THR A 407 8.52 -9.98 -17.79
N ILE A 408 9.83 -9.76 -17.69
CA ILE A 408 10.55 -9.52 -16.44
C ILE A 408 10.89 -8.04 -16.42
N VAL A 409 10.49 -7.34 -15.37
CA VAL A 409 10.77 -5.93 -15.13
C VAL A 409 11.82 -5.86 -14.04
N ILE A 410 12.86 -5.05 -14.26
CA ILE A 410 13.81 -4.66 -13.22
C ILE A 410 13.73 -3.15 -13.02
N ASP A 411 13.44 -2.73 -11.80
CA ASP A 411 13.23 -1.35 -11.38
C ASP A 411 14.05 -1.02 -10.12
N GLY A 412 14.04 0.23 -9.68
CA GLY A 412 14.42 0.65 -8.34
C GLY A 412 13.23 0.75 -7.40
N HIS A 413 13.41 0.35 -6.14
CA HIS A 413 12.30 0.32 -5.16
C HIS A 413 11.73 1.71 -4.84
N GLY A 414 12.58 2.73 -4.64
CA GLY A 414 12.16 4.11 -4.38
C GLY A 414 12.13 4.99 -5.64
N SER A 415 11.30 6.03 -5.65
CA SER A 415 11.15 7.00 -6.77
C SER A 415 12.43 7.68 -7.31
N GLY A 416 13.55 7.55 -6.61
CA GLY A 416 14.88 8.03 -6.99
C GLY A 416 15.95 6.93 -7.14
N ASP A 417 15.63 5.67 -6.87
CA ASP A 417 16.58 4.56 -6.93
C ASP A 417 16.79 4.14 -8.38
N SER A 418 18.03 4.26 -8.84
CA SER A 418 18.44 3.84 -10.16
C SER A 418 19.96 3.67 -10.18
N GLY A 419 20.46 2.85 -11.09
CA GLY A 419 21.89 2.57 -11.15
C GLY A 419 22.22 1.40 -12.07
N GLU A 420 23.41 0.86 -11.90
CA GLU A 420 23.87 -0.30 -12.66
C GLU A 420 23.33 -1.58 -12.02
N TYR A 421 22.63 -2.39 -12.80
CA TYR A 421 22.10 -3.67 -12.35
C TYR A 421 22.81 -4.85 -13.01
N SER A 422 22.75 -5.99 -12.32
CA SER A 422 23.11 -7.31 -12.84
C SER A 422 21.91 -8.24 -12.68
N LEU A 423 21.25 -8.58 -13.78
CA LEU A 423 20.09 -9.46 -13.83
C LEU A 423 20.49 -10.87 -14.28
N LEU A 424 20.35 -11.86 -13.40
CA LEU A 424 20.50 -13.28 -13.71
C LEU A 424 19.12 -13.93 -13.79
N VAL A 425 18.82 -14.55 -14.93
CA VAL A 425 17.65 -15.41 -15.13
C VAL A 425 18.16 -16.82 -15.42
N ARG A 426 17.73 -17.83 -14.66
CA ARG A 426 18.16 -19.22 -14.90
C ARG A 426 17.03 -20.20 -14.67
N GLU A 427 17.14 -21.36 -15.30
CA GLU A 427 16.33 -22.51 -14.88
C GLU A 427 16.66 -22.81 -13.42
N THR A 428 15.61 -22.95 -12.64
CA THR A 428 15.68 -23.48 -11.29
C THR A 428 14.80 -24.73 -11.25
N CYS A 429 14.99 -25.58 -10.26
CA CYS A 429 14.03 -26.64 -10.03
C CYS A 429 12.66 -25.98 -9.78
N ALA A 430 11.56 -26.73 -9.97
CA ALA A 430 10.38 -26.40 -9.17
C ALA A 430 10.87 -26.14 -7.75
N PRO A 431 10.37 -25.12 -7.02
CA PRO A 431 10.58 -25.13 -5.59
C PRO A 431 10.15 -26.54 -5.18
N ASP A 432 11.10 -27.35 -4.71
CA ASP A 432 10.96 -28.80 -4.58
C ASP A 432 9.96 -29.07 -3.46
N TYR A 433 8.71 -28.87 -3.80
CA TYR A 433 7.55 -29.10 -3.01
C TYR A 433 6.72 -29.98 -3.94
N PRO A 434 6.94 -31.32 -3.94
CA PRO A 434 5.82 -32.22 -4.27
C PRO A 434 4.61 -31.64 -3.56
N SER A 435 3.50 -31.38 -4.28
CA SER A 435 2.36 -30.61 -3.76
C SER A 435 2.16 -30.91 -2.28
N GLN A 436 2.65 -30.01 -1.40
CA GLN A 436 2.72 -30.34 0.03
C GLN A 436 1.29 -30.57 0.54
N LEU A 437 0.29 -29.98 -0.14
CA LEU A 437 -1.09 -30.43 -0.05
C LEU A 437 -1.24 -31.90 -0.51
N SER A 438 -1.24 -32.83 0.44
CA SER A 438 -1.41 -34.27 0.16
C SER A 438 -2.86 -34.69 0.09
N SER A 439 -3.75 -34.02 0.85
CA SER A 439 -5.18 -34.33 0.85
C SER A 439 -6.06 -33.19 1.34
N LEU A 440 -7.34 -33.30 1.01
CA LEU A 440 -8.41 -32.44 1.50
C LEU A 440 -9.42 -33.33 2.24
N ILE A 441 -9.70 -33.00 3.49
CA ILE A 441 -10.61 -33.77 4.34
C ILE A 441 -11.92 -33.00 4.47
N ASP A 442 -13.00 -33.55 3.91
CA ASP A 442 -14.35 -32.99 4.07
C ASP A 442 -14.78 -33.01 5.54
N VAL A 443 -15.20 -31.86 6.06
CA VAL A 443 -15.71 -31.68 7.42
C VAL A 443 -17.08 -30.99 7.41
N GLY A 444 -17.55 -30.52 8.58
CA GLY A 444 -18.83 -29.82 8.66
C GLY A 444 -18.73 -28.38 8.15
N THR A 445 -19.85 -27.68 8.19
CA THR A 445 -19.96 -26.34 7.59
C THR A 445 -19.15 -25.31 8.35
N ARG A 446 -18.36 -24.51 7.62
CA ARG A 446 -17.54 -23.40 8.14
C ARG A 446 -16.62 -23.88 9.28
N PRO A 447 -15.59 -24.69 8.97
CA PRO A 447 -14.64 -25.14 9.97
C PRO A 447 -13.76 -23.97 10.44
N ILE A 448 -13.49 -23.85 11.75
CA ILE A 448 -12.70 -22.73 12.30
C ILE A 448 -11.50 -23.24 13.09
N GLY A 449 -11.69 -23.66 14.33
CA GLY A 449 -10.62 -24.03 15.25
C GLY A 449 -10.24 -25.50 15.16
N LEU A 450 -8.97 -25.78 15.43
CA LEU A 450 -8.38 -27.11 15.50
C LEU A 450 -7.83 -27.37 16.90
N ALA A 451 -7.89 -28.62 17.36
CA ALA A 451 -7.17 -29.06 18.55
C ALA A 451 -6.75 -30.53 18.41
N LEU A 452 -5.45 -30.80 18.54
CA LEU A 452 -4.89 -32.15 18.51
C LEU A 452 -4.92 -32.78 19.91
N HIS A 453 -5.41 -34.02 20.00
CA HIS A 453 -5.21 -34.87 21.17
C HIS A 453 -3.92 -35.68 20.99
N GLU A 454 -2.80 -35.15 21.46
CA GLU A 454 -1.43 -35.67 21.29
C GLU A 454 -1.33 -37.20 21.49
N ASP A 455 -1.83 -37.74 22.60
CA ASP A 455 -1.68 -39.17 22.91
C ASP A 455 -2.43 -40.12 21.96
N THR A 456 -3.46 -39.63 21.26
CA THR A 456 -4.32 -40.47 20.41
C THR A 456 -4.20 -40.18 18.93
N GLY A 457 -3.52 -39.10 18.53
CA GLY A 457 -3.48 -38.67 17.12
C GLY A 457 -4.85 -38.27 16.57
N ARG A 458 -5.78 -37.84 17.44
CA ARG A 458 -7.12 -37.41 17.02
C ARG A 458 -7.18 -35.90 16.97
N LEU A 459 -7.49 -35.36 15.81
CA LEU A 459 -7.66 -33.94 15.56
C LEU A 459 -9.14 -33.56 15.59
N PHE A 460 -9.48 -32.58 16.42
CA PHE A 460 -10.84 -32.09 16.58
C PHE A 460 -11.01 -30.77 15.84
N VAL A 461 -12.07 -30.67 15.04
CA VAL A 461 -12.37 -29.51 14.18
C VAL A 461 -13.71 -28.91 14.60
N THR A 462 -13.77 -27.62 14.92
CA THR A 462 -15.06 -26.95 15.16
C THR A 462 -15.76 -26.63 13.85
N ASN A 463 -17.00 -27.09 13.70
CA ASN A 463 -17.85 -26.73 12.56
C ASN A 463 -18.78 -25.59 12.99
N PHE A 464 -18.35 -24.34 12.78
CA PHE A 464 -19.07 -23.17 13.29
C PHE A 464 -20.50 -23.09 12.75
N GLY A 465 -20.70 -23.42 11.47
CA GLY A 465 -22.00 -23.38 10.80
C GLY A 465 -23.00 -24.39 11.35
N ASP A 466 -22.52 -25.57 11.74
CA ASP A 466 -23.36 -26.69 12.19
C ASP A 466 -23.49 -26.78 13.72
N GLY A 467 -22.53 -26.19 14.45
CA GLY A 467 -22.42 -26.33 15.90
C GLY A 467 -21.96 -27.71 16.37
N THR A 468 -21.33 -28.49 15.50
CA THR A 468 -20.77 -29.84 15.76
C THR A 468 -19.25 -29.79 15.79
N LEU A 469 -18.61 -30.90 16.19
CA LEU A 469 -17.18 -31.14 15.96
C LEU A 469 -16.97 -32.32 15.03
N SER A 470 -16.04 -32.20 14.09
CA SER A 470 -15.50 -33.34 13.33
C SER A 470 -14.24 -33.87 14.02
N VAL A 471 -14.06 -35.19 14.03
CA VAL A 471 -12.89 -35.87 14.61
C VAL A 471 -12.17 -36.61 13.50
N ILE A 472 -10.92 -36.24 13.27
CA ILE A 472 -10.05 -36.77 12.24
C ILE A 472 -8.97 -37.64 12.90
N ASP A 473 -8.72 -38.82 12.35
CA ASP A 473 -7.53 -39.62 12.67
C ASP A 473 -6.36 -39.16 11.80
N THR A 474 -5.31 -38.61 12.41
CA THR A 474 -4.14 -38.06 11.71
C THR A 474 -3.27 -39.13 11.06
N ALA A 475 -3.41 -40.40 11.46
CA ALA A 475 -2.69 -41.50 10.82
C ALA A 475 -3.31 -41.91 9.47
N THR A 476 -4.62 -41.72 9.32
CA THR A 476 -5.36 -42.10 8.11
C THR A 476 -5.89 -40.92 7.30
N ASP A 477 -5.84 -39.71 7.85
CA ASP A 477 -6.42 -38.49 7.29
C ASP A 477 -7.90 -38.66 6.94
N THR A 478 -8.65 -39.33 7.84
CA THR A 478 -10.09 -39.57 7.65
C THR A 478 -10.91 -39.12 8.85
N VAL A 479 -12.12 -38.63 8.59
CA VAL A 479 -13.10 -38.32 9.65
C VAL A 479 -13.65 -39.62 10.24
N GLU A 480 -13.32 -39.90 11.50
CA GLU A 480 -13.82 -41.06 12.23
C GLU A 480 -15.22 -40.84 12.80
N ALA A 481 -15.52 -39.60 13.20
CA ALA A 481 -16.78 -39.25 13.84
C ALA A 481 -17.12 -37.77 13.70
N THR A 482 -18.42 -37.47 13.83
CA THR A 482 -18.93 -36.11 14.02
C THR A 482 -19.86 -36.11 15.22
N THR A 483 -19.71 -35.13 16.12
CA THR A 483 -20.56 -35.01 17.31
C THR A 483 -21.99 -34.60 16.91
N PRO A 484 -22.99 -34.90 17.75
CA PRO A 484 -24.25 -34.15 17.70
C PRO A 484 -24.02 -32.64 17.91
N PRO A 485 -24.95 -31.77 17.51
CA PRO A 485 -24.82 -30.33 17.77
C PRO A 485 -24.69 -30.03 19.27
N LEU A 486 -23.61 -29.35 19.64
CA LEU A 486 -23.25 -29.01 21.02
C LEU A 486 -23.65 -27.56 21.38
N GLY A 487 -23.94 -26.74 20.37
CA GLY A 487 -24.36 -25.35 20.50
C GLY A 487 -24.00 -24.56 19.24
N ALA A 488 -24.72 -23.47 18.93
CA ALA A 488 -24.46 -22.70 17.72
C ALA A 488 -23.10 -21.96 17.76
N GLY A 489 -22.37 -21.98 16.63
CA GLY A 489 -21.13 -21.20 16.46
C GLY A 489 -19.95 -21.73 17.25
N ALA A 490 -19.68 -23.04 17.22
CA ALA A 490 -18.44 -23.62 17.79
C ALA A 490 -17.21 -22.91 17.17
N TYR A 491 -16.29 -22.43 18.00
CA TYR A 491 -15.20 -21.55 17.56
C TYR A 491 -13.81 -22.11 17.93
N ARG A 492 -13.27 -21.80 19.13
CA ARG A 492 -11.99 -22.36 19.62
C ARG A 492 -12.18 -23.57 20.54
N LEU A 493 -11.16 -24.44 20.57
CA LEU A 493 -11.08 -25.65 21.36
C LEU A 493 -9.83 -25.64 22.26
N GLY A 494 -9.86 -26.37 23.37
CA GLY A 494 -8.68 -26.59 24.20
C GLY A 494 -8.81 -27.83 25.07
N PHE A 495 -7.76 -28.65 25.08
CA PHE A 495 -7.69 -29.84 25.93
C PHE A 495 -7.20 -29.50 27.34
N THR A 496 -7.63 -30.29 28.33
CA THR A 496 -6.88 -30.38 29.58
C THR A 496 -5.52 -31.04 29.30
N PRO A 497 -4.45 -30.68 30.04
CA PRO A 497 -3.11 -31.23 29.82
C PRO A 497 -3.02 -32.76 29.90
N ASP A 498 -3.96 -33.39 30.62
CA ASP A 498 -4.06 -34.86 30.72
C ASP A 498 -4.89 -35.51 29.58
N GLY A 499 -5.36 -34.73 28.61
CA GLY A 499 -6.18 -35.17 27.48
C GLY A 499 -7.60 -35.63 27.86
N THR A 500 -7.99 -35.60 29.14
CA THR A 500 -9.25 -36.23 29.58
C THR A 500 -10.50 -35.40 29.30
N ARG A 501 -10.35 -34.11 29.02
CA ARG A 501 -11.47 -33.19 28.73
C ARG A 501 -11.12 -32.28 27.57
N LEU A 502 -12.10 -32.06 26.70
CA LEU A 502 -12.05 -31.06 25.65
C LEU A 502 -13.05 -29.95 25.95
N TYR A 503 -12.59 -28.70 25.95
CA TYR A 503 -13.44 -27.54 26.09
C TYR A 503 -13.63 -26.84 24.75
N SER A 504 -14.83 -26.34 24.49
CA SER A 504 -15.15 -25.55 23.28
C SER A 504 -15.92 -24.29 23.67
N VAL A 505 -15.56 -23.16 23.08
CA VAL A 505 -16.38 -21.94 23.13
C VAL A 505 -17.34 -21.89 21.95
N HIS A 506 -18.58 -21.50 22.23
CA HIS A 506 -19.63 -21.35 21.24
C HIS A 506 -20.02 -19.89 21.12
N TYR A 507 -19.48 -19.24 20.09
CA TYR A 507 -19.59 -17.80 19.79
C TYR A 507 -21.05 -17.34 19.73
N ALA A 508 -21.89 -18.00 18.94
CA ALA A 508 -23.26 -17.56 18.73
C ALA A 508 -24.19 -17.93 19.90
N ALA A 509 -23.86 -19.00 20.64
CA ALA A 509 -24.62 -19.42 21.81
C ALA A 509 -24.21 -18.70 23.11
N ASN A 510 -23.05 -18.03 23.13
CA ASN A 510 -22.42 -17.48 24.35
C ASN A 510 -22.25 -18.54 25.45
N GLN A 511 -21.76 -19.73 25.07
CA GLN A 511 -21.64 -20.89 25.96
C GLN A 511 -20.25 -21.52 25.88
N ILE A 512 -19.87 -22.22 26.94
CA ILE A 512 -18.70 -23.10 27.00
C ILE A 512 -19.23 -24.51 27.23
N VAL A 513 -18.71 -25.47 26.48
CA VAL A 513 -19.04 -26.89 26.63
C VAL A 513 -17.81 -27.69 27.00
N CYS A 514 -17.99 -28.71 27.84
CA CYS A 514 -16.99 -29.69 28.22
C CYS A 514 -17.40 -31.04 27.64
N ILE A 515 -16.49 -31.68 26.92
CA ILE A 515 -16.74 -32.88 26.11
C ILE A 515 -15.77 -33.97 26.57
N ASP A 516 -16.25 -35.21 26.62
CA ASP A 516 -15.39 -36.38 26.75
C ASP A 516 -14.78 -36.68 25.37
N PRO A 517 -13.46 -36.54 25.18
CA PRO A 517 -12.88 -36.71 23.85
C PRO A 517 -12.85 -38.17 23.40
N VAL A 518 -13.08 -39.15 24.28
CA VAL A 518 -13.15 -40.57 23.91
C VAL A 518 -14.55 -40.92 23.46
N THR A 519 -15.58 -40.60 24.25
CA THR A 519 -16.97 -40.97 23.91
C THR A 519 -17.68 -39.93 23.05
N LEU A 520 -17.12 -38.73 22.92
CA LEU A 520 -17.70 -37.56 22.25
C LEU A 520 -18.99 -37.05 22.89
N ASP A 521 -19.25 -37.45 24.13
CA ASP A 521 -20.43 -37.02 24.88
C ASP A 521 -20.20 -35.65 25.53
N LEU A 522 -21.27 -34.85 25.56
CA LEU A 522 -21.31 -33.62 26.36
C LEU A 522 -21.28 -33.98 27.85
N ILE A 523 -20.20 -33.63 28.54
CA ILE A 523 -20.06 -33.80 29.99
C ILE A 523 -20.81 -32.69 30.72
N ASP A 524 -20.62 -31.44 30.30
CA ASP A 524 -21.21 -30.27 30.94
C ASP A 524 -21.30 -29.07 29.98
N SER A 525 -22.18 -28.12 30.27
CA SER A 525 -22.31 -26.86 29.53
C SER A 525 -22.65 -25.71 30.47
N PHE A 526 -21.97 -24.58 30.33
CA PHE A 526 -22.12 -23.42 31.21
C PHE A 526 -21.97 -22.10 30.41
N PRO A 527 -22.52 -20.97 30.89
CA PRO A 527 -22.48 -19.73 30.13
C PRO A 527 -21.07 -19.15 30.05
N ALA A 528 -20.68 -18.62 28.90
CA ALA A 528 -19.59 -17.65 28.84
C ALA A 528 -20.10 -16.35 29.46
N LEU A 529 -19.31 -15.71 30.34
CA LEU A 529 -19.71 -14.43 30.89
C LEU A 529 -19.44 -13.33 29.86
N GLY A 530 -20.52 -12.83 29.27
CA GLY A 530 -20.51 -11.78 28.27
C GLY A 530 -20.93 -12.28 26.88
N LEU A 531 -20.64 -11.48 25.85
CA LEU A 531 -20.97 -11.74 24.46
C LEU A 531 -19.73 -12.10 23.65
N THR A 532 -19.92 -12.93 22.61
CA THR A 532 -18.89 -13.29 21.62
C THR A 532 -17.63 -13.90 22.25
N PRO A 533 -17.73 -15.06 22.91
CA PRO A 533 -16.55 -15.80 23.34
C PRO A 533 -15.74 -16.24 22.12
N LEU A 534 -14.45 -15.92 22.10
CA LEU A 534 -13.53 -16.25 21.00
C LEU A 534 -12.35 -17.09 21.46
N GLY A 535 -11.64 -16.68 22.51
CA GLY A 535 -10.49 -17.42 23.04
C GLY A 535 -10.80 -18.29 24.24
N LEU A 536 -10.03 -19.38 24.35
CA LEU A 536 -10.07 -20.30 25.49
C LEU A 536 -8.69 -20.91 25.69
N THR A 537 -8.22 -20.98 26.93
CA THR A 537 -6.98 -21.71 27.27
C THR A 537 -7.07 -22.36 28.65
N VAL A 538 -6.48 -23.54 28.79
CA VAL A 538 -6.39 -24.29 30.05
C VAL A 538 -5.00 -24.10 30.64
N THR A 539 -4.90 -23.86 31.95
CA THR A 539 -3.59 -23.77 32.62
C THR A 539 -2.84 -25.11 32.60
N PRO A 540 -1.50 -25.13 32.55
CA PRO A 540 -0.72 -26.38 32.45
C PRO A 540 -0.90 -27.37 33.60
N ASP A 541 -1.36 -26.91 34.77
CA ASP A 541 -1.69 -27.75 35.91
C ASP A 541 -3.07 -28.44 35.79
N GLY A 542 -3.84 -28.12 34.75
CA GLY A 542 -5.20 -28.60 34.49
C GLY A 542 -6.25 -28.11 35.47
N SER A 543 -5.94 -27.14 36.33
CA SER A 543 -6.83 -26.72 37.43
C SER A 543 -7.77 -25.57 37.07
N THR A 544 -7.46 -24.79 36.03
CA THR A 544 -8.26 -23.62 35.65
C THR A 544 -8.40 -23.41 34.15
N LEU A 545 -9.51 -22.80 33.77
CA LEU A 545 -9.86 -22.44 32.40
C LEU A 545 -10.01 -20.92 32.29
N PHE A 546 -9.37 -20.31 31.31
CA PHE A 546 -9.56 -18.91 30.98
C PHE A 546 -10.33 -18.77 29.67
N VAL A 547 -11.27 -17.83 29.63
CA VAL A 547 -12.11 -17.56 28.45
C VAL A 547 -12.17 -16.06 28.18
N ALA A 548 -11.87 -15.67 26.93
CA ALA A 548 -12.00 -14.31 26.43
C ALA A 548 -13.35 -14.09 25.76
N THR A 549 -14.05 -13.04 26.17
CA THR A 549 -15.29 -12.53 25.54
C THR A 549 -15.02 -11.17 24.94
N ALA A 550 -14.88 -11.14 23.61
CA ALA A 550 -14.40 -9.97 22.87
C ALA A 550 -15.35 -8.79 22.95
N GLY A 551 -16.65 -9.03 22.73
CA GLY A 551 -17.70 -8.01 22.69
C GLY A 551 -17.93 -7.28 24.01
N ASP A 552 -17.46 -7.84 25.13
CA ASP A 552 -17.52 -7.21 26.45
C ASP A 552 -16.14 -6.87 27.04
N GLY A 553 -15.06 -7.05 26.26
CA GLY A 553 -13.72 -6.67 26.69
C GLY A 553 -13.26 -7.40 27.96
N ARG A 554 -13.51 -8.72 28.06
CA ARG A 554 -13.35 -9.47 29.32
C ARG A 554 -12.60 -10.79 29.15
N VAL A 555 -11.85 -11.16 30.19
CA VAL A 555 -11.29 -12.49 30.40
C VAL A 555 -11.79 -13.05 31.73
N THR A 556 -12.36 -14.27 31.74
CA THR A 556 -12.92 -14.90 32.95
C THR A 556 -12.13 -16.17 33.30
N LYS A 557 -11.75 -16.33 34.57
CA LYS A 557 -11.09 -17.52 35.11
C LYS A 557 -12.11 -18.44 35.78
N TRP A 558 -12.11 -19.71 35.40
CA TRP A 558 -13.01 -20.76 35.89
C TRP A 558 -12.23 -21.91 36.54
N SER A 559 -12.83 -22.60 37.51
CA SER A 559 -12.25 -23.80 38.12
C SER A 559 -12.48 -25.05 37.28
N ILE A 560 -11.49 -25.96 37.27
CA ILE A 560 -11.60 -27.32 36.75
C ILE A 560 -11.28 -28.31 37.90
N PRO A 561 -12.14 -29.31 38.18
CA PRO A 561 -13.51 -29.45 37.67
C PRO A 561 -14.49 -28.49 38.39
N GLY A 562 -15.72 -28.43 37.89
CA GLY A 562 -16.85 -27.77 38.57
C GLY A 562 -17.24 -26.39 38.04
N HIS A 563 -16.43 -25.82 37.14
CA HIS A 563 -16.74 -24.62 36.35
C HIS A 563 -17.30 -23.47 37.22
N GLN A 564 -16.65 -23.19 38.34
CA GLN A 564 -16.97 -22.04 39.18
C GLN A 564 -16.13 -20.85 38.74
N VAL A 565 -16.74 -19.67 38.64
CA VAL A 565 -16.02 -18.42 38.37
C VAL A 565 -15.12 -18.11 39.55
N LEU A 566 -13.81 -18.07 39.31
CA LEU A 566 -12.78 -17.73 40.30
C LEU A 566 -12.44 -16.24 40.26
N GLY A 567 -12.67 -15.58 39.13
CA GLY A 567 -12.53 -14.13 38.97
C GLY A 567 -12.53 -13.71 37.51
N GLU A 568 -12.41 -12.42 37.25
CA GLU A 568 -12.42 -11.84 35.90
C GLU A 568 -11.53 -10.60 35.80
N VAL A 569 -11.07 -10.34 34.58
CA VAL A 569 -10.42 -9.09 34.16
C VAL A 569 -11.34 -8.45 33.14
N GLY A 570 -11.70 -7.17 33.33
CA GLY A 570 -12.55 -6.42 32.40
C GLY A 570 -11.89 -5.13 31.94
N GLY A 571 -12.48 -4.49 30.94
CA GLY A 571 -11.98 -3.23 30.37
C GLY A 571 -10.88 -3.42 29.32
N LEU A 572 -10.74 -4.63 28.78
CA LEU A 572 -9.93 -4.91 27.60
C LEU A 572 -10.67 -4.39 26.36
N GLY A 573 -9.98 -4.24 25.23
CA GLY A 573 -10.60 -3.74 24.00
C GLY A 573 -11.50 -4.78 23.34
N ALA A 574 -10.90 -5.83 22.79
CA ALA A 574 -11.58 -6.93 22.10
C ALA A 574 -10.77 -8.23 22.22
N PRO A 575 -10.60 -8.81 23.43
CA PRO A 575 -9.70 -9.93 23.66
C PRO A 575 -10.07 -11.14 22.78
N ARG A 576 -9.09 -11.73 22.08
CA ARG A 576 -9.27 -12.86 21.16
C ARG A 576 -8.48 -14.09 21.60
N GLU A 577 -7.32 -14.32 20.99
CA GLU A 577 -6.51 -15.53 21.15
C GLU A 577 -5.81 -15.53 22.50
N MET A 578 -5.65 -16.73 23.08
CA MET A 578 -5.11 -16.88 24.44
C MET A 578 -4.20 -18.09 24.56
N ILE A 579 -3.03 -17.90 25.18
CA ILE A 579 -2.13 -19.01 25.52
C ILE A 579 -1.63 -18.89 26.96
N ALA A 580 -1.59 -20.01 27.67
CA ALA A 580 -0.99 -20.08 29.00
C ALA A 580 0.53 -20.27 28.88
N SER A 581 1.28 -19.61 29.77
CA SER A 581 2.72 -19.83 29.89
C SER A 581 3.01 -21.26 30.37
N PRO A 582 4.08 -21.95 29.91
CA PRO A 582 4.40 -23.33 30.31
C PRO A 582 4.53 -23.54 31.82
N GLU A 583 5.03 -22.54 32.55
CA GLU A 583 5.15 -22.56 34.00
C GLU A 583 3.82 -22.39 34.75
N GLY A 584 2.76 -21.94 34.06
CA GLY A 584 1.42 -21.73 34.62
C GLY A 584 1.22 -20.41 35.39
N ASP A 585 2.19 -19.51 35.38
CA ASP A 585 2.13 -18.24 36.12
C ASP A 585 1.33 -17.15 35.39
N PHE A 586 1.29 -17.21 34.05
CA PHE A 586 0.67 -16.18 33.20
C PHE A 586 -0.21 -16.76 32.09
N VAL A 587 -1.14 -15.94 31.63
CA VAL A 587 -1.91 -16.13 30.39
C VAL A 587 -1.74 -14.89 29.52
N TYR A 588 -1.33 -15.08 28.27
CA TYR A 588 -1.19 -14.03 27.26
C TYR A 588 -2.46 -13.95 26.42
N VAL A 589 -2.94 -12.73 26.14
CA VAL A 589 -4.22 -12.50 25.43
C VAL A 589 -4.06 -11.40 24.39
N THR A 590 -4.34 -11.70 23.12
CA THR A 590 -4.37 -10.67 22.07
C THR A 590 -5.55 -9.73 22.27
N ASP A 591 -5.32 -8.44 22.06
CA ASP A 591 -6.37 -7.41 22.17
C ASP A 591 -6.33 -6.48 20.95
N PRO A 592 -6.97 -6.85 19.83
CA PRO A 592 -7.06 -6.02 18.62
C PRO A 592 -7.78 -4.67 18.83
N GLY A 593 -8.30 -4.36 20.03
CA GLY A 593 -8.75 -3.02 20.35
C GLY A 593 -7.60 -2.01 20.56
N GLY A 594 -6.34 -2.43 20.45
CA GLY A 594 -5.17 -1.57 20.36
C GLY A 594 -3.88 -2.36 20.08
N PRO A 595 -2.73 -1.69 19.91
CA PRO A 595 -1.44 -2.34 19.61
C PRO A 595 -0.82 -2.97 20.88
N ARG A 596 -1.49 -3.99 21.43
CA ARG A 596 -1.08 -4.62 22.70
C ARG A 596 -1.52 -6.07 22.85
N VAL A 597 -0.72 -6.81 23.62
CA VAL A 597 -1.10 -8.09 24.24
C VAL A 597 -1.20 -7.91 25.74
N TRP A 598 -2.14 -8.57 26.40
CA TRP A 598 -2.24 -8.60 27.85
C TRP A 598 -1.51 -9.80 28.43
N GLU A 599 -0.59 -9.56 29.37
CA GLU A 599 -0.07 -10.59 30.27
C GLU A 599 -0.90 -10.58 31.55
N ILE A 600 -1.65 -11.65 31.81
CA ILE A 600 -2.54 -11.79 32.96
C ILE A 600 -1.92 -12.78 33.93
N ALA A 601 -1.58 -12.32 35.14
CA ALA A 601 -1.09 -13.20 36.21
C ALA A 601 -2.20 -14.15 36.68
N VAL A 602 -1.95 -15.45 36.64
CA VAL A 602 -2.98 -16.49 36.88
C VAL A 602 -3.57 -16.39 38.29
N ASP A 603 -2.74 -16.18 39.31
CA ASP A 603 -3.19 -16.17 40.71
C ASP A 603 -3.90 -14.89 41.13
N THR A 604 -3.44 -13.76 40.61
CA THR A 604 -3.88 -12.43 41.08
C THR A 604 -4.85 -11.74 40.13
N LEU A 605 -4.94 -12.22 38.87
CA LEU A 605 -5.70 -11.60 37.78
C LEU A 605 -5.27 -10.16 37.48
N VAL A 606 -4.02 -9.81 37.81
CA VAL A 606 -3.43 -8.54 37.40
C VAL A 606 -3.08 -8.63 35.92
N ALA A 607 -3.69 -7.77 35.11
CA ALA A 607 -3.41 -7.64 33.68
C ALA A 607 -2.40 -6.52 33.43
N THR A 608 -1.31 -6.85 32.77
CA THR A 608 -0.25 -5.92 32.38
C THR A 608 -0.20 -5.83 30.85
N PRO A 609 -0.30 -4.63 30.26
CA PRO A 609 -0.21 -4.50 28.81
C PRO A 609 1.26 -4.62 28.37
N ILE A 610 1.48 -5.34 27.28
CA ILE A 610 2.72 -5.43 26.52
C ILE A 610 2.46 -4.76 25.18
N ALA A 611 3.24 -3.73 24.85
CA ALA A 611 3.13 -3.06 23.56
C ALA A 611 3.64 -3.99 22.45
N VAL A 612 2.88 -4.08 21.37
CA VAL A 612 3.22 -4.79 20.12
C VAL A 612 2.78 -3.90 18.95
N ASP A 613 2.84 -4.42 17.73
CA ASP A 613 2.35 -3.69 16.55
C ASP A 613 0.80 -3.81 16.41
N GLU A 614 0.22 -3.26 15.35
CA GLU A 614 -1.23 -3.07 15.26
C GLU A 614 -2.03 -4.36 15.03
N PHE A 615 -3.26 -4.42 15.58
CA PHE A 615 -4.19 -5.54 15.43
C PHE A 615 -3.58 -6.93 15.71
N PRO A 616 -3.08 -7.18 16.93
CA PRO A 616 -2.62 -8.51 17.31
C PRO A 616 -3.77 -9.52 17.25
N GLN A 617 -3.56 -10.61 16.53
CA GLN A 617 -4.56 -11.62 16.21
C GLN A 617 -4.13 -13.00 16.72
N ALA A 618 -2.96 -13.48 16.28
CA ALA A 618 -2.43 -14.82 16.57
C ALA A 618 -1.36 -14.81 17.68
N LEU A 619 -1.22 -15.91 18.40
CA LEU A 619 -0.17 -16.10 19.42
C LEU A 619 0.52 -17.44 19.27
N ALA A 620 1.84 -17.45 19.49
CA ALA A 620 2.61 -18.66 19.76
C ALA A 620 3.69 -18.36 20.80
N LEU A 621 4.14 -19.38 21.54
CA LEU A 621 5.32 -19.30 22.40
C LEU A 621 6.41 -20.15 21.80
N THR A 622 7.64 -19.63 21.74
CA THR A 622 8.82 -20.44 21.39
C THR A 622 8.97 -21.62 22.34
N GLU A 623 9.55 -22.73 21.88
CA GLU A 623 9.64 -23.98 22.66
C GLU A 623 10.36 -23.80 24.01
N ASN A 624 11.38 -22.94 24.06
CA ASN A 624 12.09 -22.60 25.30
C ASN A 624 11.29 -21.68 26.25
N GLY A 625 10.11 -21.23 25.81
CA GLY A 625 9.23 -20.34 26.53
C GLY A 625 9.78 -18.93 26.74
N GLN A 626 10.84 -18.49 26.06
CA GLN A 626 11.45 -17.18 26.29
C GLN A 626 10.78 -16.05 25.49
N HIS A 627 10.32 -16.35 24.28
CA HIS A 627 9.71 -15.36 23.39
C HIS A 627 8.25 -15.68 23.11
N LEU A 628 7.44 -14.64 23.13
CA LEU A 628 6.04 -14.64 22.69
C LEU A 628 5.98 -14.07 21.28
N LEU A 629 5.50 -14.86 20.33
CA LEU A 629 5.26 -14.47 18.95
C LEU A 629 3.82 -13.98 18.83
N VAL A 630 3.63 -12.78 18.29
CA VAL A 630 2.33 -12.13 18.18
C VAL A 630 2.09 -11.78 16.73
N GLY A 631 1.22 -12.52 16.05
CA GLY A 631 0.85 -12.22 14.66
C GLY A 631 -0.03 -10.97 14.61
N ASN A 632 0.42 -9.96 13.89
CA ASN A 632 -0.24 -8.68 13.72
C ASN A 632 -0.84 -8.61 12.32
N PHE A 633 -2.01 -7.99 12.21
CA PHE A 633 -2.75 -7.88 10.96
C PHE A 633 -2.91 -6.42 10.53
N GLY A 634 -2.20 -6.01 9.49
CA GLY A 634 -2.37 -4.70 8.87
C GLY A 634 -3.51 -4.74 7.84
N PHE A 635 -4.58 -3.96 8.02
CA PHE A 635 -5.68 -3.91 7.05
C PHE A 635 -5.24 -3.44 5.64
N ASP A 636 -4.10 -2.78 5.53
CA ASP A 636 -3.44 -2.32 4.31
C ASP A 636 -2.25 -3.20 3.86
N ARG A 637 -2.04 -4.37 4.49
CA ARG A 637 -0.93 -5.32 4.27
C ARG A 637 0.48 -4.80 4.60
N SER A 638 0.64 -3.52 4.96
CA SER A 638 1.95 -2.92 5.25
C SER A 638 2.55 -3.35 6.60
N LEU A 639 1.76 -4.02 7.44
CA LEU A 639 2.08 -4.41 8.82
C LEU A 639 1.77 -5.90 9.13
N ASP A 640 1.69 -6.76 8.12
CA ASP A 640 1.46 -8.21 8.31
C ASP A 640 2.75 -8.93 8.71
N HIS A 641 2.98 -9.05 10.02
CA HIS A 641 4.19 -9.66 10.60
C HIS A 641 3.94 -10.19 12.02
N ALA A 642 4.83 -11.03 12.53
CA ALA A 642 4.86 -11.36 13.95
C ALA A 642 5.77 -10.42 14.73
N SER A 643 5.25 -9.73 15.76
CA SER A 643 6.12 -9.13 16.78
C SER A 643 6.70 -10.23 17.66
N VAL A 644 8.02 -10.26 17.84
CA VAL A 644 8.71 -11.17 18.75
C VAL A 644 8.96 -10.44 20.06
N VAL A 645 8.23 -10.83 21.11
CA VAL A 645 8.33 -10.23 22.44
C VAL A 645 9.23 -11.07 23.33
N ASP A 646 10.31 -10.49 23.85
CA ASP A 646 11.05 -11.08 24.97
C ASP A 646 10.22 -10.97 26.24
N ARG A 647 9.86 -12.11 26.84
CA ARG A 647 8.94 -12.15 27.99
C ARG A 647 9.55 -11.54 29.26
N SER A 648 10.88 -11.56 29.38
CA SER A 648 11.57 -11.07 30.58
C SER A 648 11.56 -9.54 30.68
N SER A 649 11.77 -8.88 29.56
CA SER A 649 11.78 -7.42 29.42
C SER A 649 10.42 -6.84 29.01
N ARG A 650 9.53 -7.67 28.44
CA ARG A 650 8.25 -7.28 27.83
C ARG A 650 8.43 -6.26 26.70
N GLN A 651 9.45 -6.45 25.89
CA GLN A 651 9.76 -5.60 24.75
C GLN A 651 9.75 -6.41 23.47
N VAL A 652 9.33 -5.80 22.37
CA VAL A 652 9.52 -6.35 21.03
C VAL A 652 11.01 -6.30 20.72
N VAL A 653 11.60 -7.42 20.35
CA VAL A 653 13.04 -7.57 20.06
C VAL A 653 13.33 -7.89 18.60
N ALA A 654 12.32 -8.35 17.85
CA ALA A 654 12.39 -8.58 16.41
C ALA A 654 10.97 -8.56 15.81
N ARG A 655 10.89 -8.49 14.48
CA ARG A 655 9.68 -8.72 13.69
C ARG A 655 9.95 -9.79 12.65
N LEU A 656 8.99 -10.69 12.40
CA LEU A 656 9.11 -11.75 11.40
C LEU A 656 8.09 -11.55 10.29
N ARG A 657 8.51 -11.60 9.03
CA ARG A 657 7.55 -11.80 7.92
C ARG A 657 6.93 -13.20 8.08
N ILE A 658 5.60 -13.26 8.06
CA ILE A 658 4.83 -14.51 8.28
C ILE A 658 3.70 -14.73 7.26
N GLY A 659 3.66 -13.91 6.21
CA GLY A 659 2.60 -13.89 5.22
C GLY A 659 1.43 -12.97 5.60
N THR A 660 0.44 -12.86 4.71
CA THR A 660 -0.59 -11.82 4.75
C THR A 660 -1.87 -12.26 5.46
N GLY A 661 -2.34 -11.45 6.41
CA GLY A 661 -3.50 -11.79 7.24
C GLY A 661 -3.31 -12.99 8.16
N PRO A 662 -2.32 -12.98 9.08
CA PRO A 662 -2.04 -14.10 9.98
C PRO A 662 -3.18 -14.30 10.99
N GLU A 663 -3.71 -15.53 11.08
CA GLU A 663 -4.87 -15.85 11.94
C GLU A 663 -4.51 -16.75 13.12
N GLU A 664 -3.80 -17.85 12.88
CA GLU A 664 -3.35 -18.78 13.91
C GLU A 664 -1.92 -19.24 13.59
N MET A 665 -1.14 -19.49 14.63
CA MET A 665 0.26 -19.88 14.50
C MET A 665 0.55 -21.05 15.44
N VAL A 666 1.32 -22.02 14.98
CA VAL A 666 1.71 -23.18 15.78
C VAL A 666 3.15 -23.56 15.49
N LEU A 667 3.89 -23.93 16.53
CA LEU A 667 5.23 -24.50 16.35
C LEU A 667 5.13 -25.89 15.76
N VAL A 668 6.02 -26.20 14.81
CA VAL A 668 6.20 -27.55 14.31
C VAL A 668 7.10 -28.31 15.29
N PRO A 669 6.60 -29.36 15.96
CA PRO A 669 7.33 -30.04 17.04
C PRO A 669 8.73 -30.51 16.62
N ASN A 670 9.70 -30.37 17.54
CA ASN A 670 11.11 -30.79 17.33
C ASN A 670 11.84 -30.09 16.18
N THR A 671 11.32 -28.95 15.69
CA THR A 671 11.94 -28.17 14.61
C THR A 671 11.99 -26.69 14.97
N PRO A 672 12.83 -25.88 14.30
CA PRO A 672 12.82 -24.43 14.48
C PRO A 672 11.70 -23.75 13.67
N TYR A 673 10.67 -24.46 13.21
CA TYR A 673 9.66 -23.91 12.31
C TYR A 673 8.37 -23.52 13.03
N LEU A 674 7.78 -22.45 12.53
CA LEU A 674 6.45 -21.96 12.85
C LEU A 674 5.60 -22.12 11.60
N ALA A 675 4.42 -22.74 11.74
CA ALA A 675 3.42 -22.76 10.69
C ALA A 675 2.35 -21.70 11.00
N VAL A 676 1.92 -20.97 9.97
CA VAL A 676 1.02 -19.82 10.09
C VAL A 676 -0.09 -19.92 9.06
N THR A 677 -1.35 -19.78 9.47
CA THR A 677 -2.49 -19.64 8.54
C THR A 677 -2.72 -18.18 8.18
N ASN A 678 -2.91 -17.94 6.89
CA ASN A 678 -3.03 -16.61 6.31
C ASN A 678 -4.33 -16.49 5.49
N TRP A 679 -5.09 -15.41 5.71
CA TRP A 679 -6.40 -15.19 5.09
C TRP A 679 -6.33 -14.72 3.64
N GLY A 680 -5.25 -14.06 3.21
CA GLY A 680 -5.15 -13.49 1.87
C GLY A 680 -6.07 -12.28 1.57
N PHE A 681 -6.87 -11.78 2.52
CA PHE A 681 -7.82 -10.69 2.27
C PHE A 681 -7.19 -9.28 2.35
N SER A 682 -7.65 -8.36 1.50
CA SER A 682 -7.51 -6.89 1.63
C SER A 682 -8.86 -6.31 2.05
N HIS A 683 -9.01 -5.77 3.26
CA HIS A 683 -10.28 -5.14 3.64
C HIS A 683 -10.30 -3.69 3.17
N HIS A 684 -10.84 -3.43 1.97
CA HIS A 684 -11.29 -2.08 1.62
C HIS A 684 -12.70 -1.84 2.20
N PRO A 685 -13.04 -0.65 2.73
CA PRO A 685 -14.36 -0.36 3.30
C PRO A 685 -15.53 -0.30 2.30
N ASN A 686 -15.33 -0.69 1.04
CA ASN A 686 -16.33 -0.52 -0.03
C ASN A 686 -16.98 -1.88 -0.38
N PRO A 687 -18.30 -2.05 -0.21
CA PRO A 687 -18.98 -3.35 -0.33
C PRO A 687 -19.17 -3.86 -1.78
N ASP A 688 -18.57 -3.23 -2.79
CA ASP A 688 -18.62 -3.68 -4.19
C ASP A 688 -17.31 -4.39 -4.59
N ALA A 689 -16.99 -5.49 -3.91
CA ALA A 689 -15.86 -6.36 -4.25
C ALA A 689 -16.33 -7.52 -5.15
N SER A 690 -16.33 -7.30 -6.47
CA SER A 690 -16.45 -8.38 -7.46
C SER A 690 -15.30 -8.41 -8.48
N GLU A 691 -14.25 -7.60 -8.29
CA GLU A 691 -13.12 -7.49 -9.21
C GLU A 691 -11.75 -7.39 -8.50
N LEU A 692 -11.59 -8.07 -7.36
CA LEU A 692 -10.28 -8.28 -6.74
C LEU A 692 -9.93 -9.76 -6.90
N GLY A 693 -8.82 -10.07 -7.57
CA GLY A 693 -8.26 -11.42 -7.55
C GLY A 693 -8.06 -11.84 -6.10
N SER A 694 -8.72 -12.92 -5.68
CA SER A 694 -8.59 -13.42 -4.32
C SER A 694 -7.14 -13.84 -4.09
N ALA A 695 -6.43 -13.19 -3.17
CA ALA A 695 -5.29 -13.87 -2.57
C ALA A 695 -5.91 -15.03 -1.78
N LEU A 696 -5.66 -16.25 -2.27
CA LEU A 696 -6.19 -17.48 -1.70
C LEU A 696 -5.62 -17.66 -0.29
N GLY A 697 -6.37 -18.34 0.57
CA GLY A 697 -5.87 -18.76 1.88
C GLY A 697 -4.60 -19.60 1.71
N ASN A 698 -3.64 -19.45 2.62
CA ASN A 698 -2.38 -20.18 2.56
C ASN A 698 -1.84 -20.55 3.95
N VAL A 699 -0.89 -21.48 3.97
CA VAL A 699 -0.06 -21.81 5.12
C VAL A 699 1.37 -21.35 4.84
N ALA A 700 1.90 -20.43 5.65
CA ALA A 700 3.31 -20.05 5.60
C ALA A 700 4.12 -20.91 6.59
N ILE A 701 5.28 -21.39 6.14
CA ILE A 701 6.28 -22.06 6.96
C ILE A 701 7.42 -21.08 7.20
N VAL A 702 7.64 -20.74 8.47
CA VAL A 702 8.55 -19.67 8.89
C VAL A 702 9.64 -20.27 9.78
N ARG A 703 10.91 -20.04 9.45
CA ARG A 703 12.05 -20.50 10.25
C ARG A 703 12.36 -19.52 11.38
N LEU A 704 12.23 -19.95 12.62
CA LEU A 704 12.54 -19.11 13.78
C LEU A 704 14.07 -18.95 13.93
N PRO A 705 14.62 -17.73 13.84
CA PRO A 705 16.02 -17.49 14.10
C PRO A 705 16.33 -17.55 15.61
N ASP A 706 17.62 -17.58 15.97
CA ASP A 706 18.04 -17.41 17.36
C ASP A 706 17.88 -15.94 17.78
N PHE A 707 16.76 -15.64 18.44
CA PHE A 707 16.45 -14.30 18.93
C PHE A 707 17.42 -13.78 20.01
N SER A 708 18.24 -14.65 20.61
CA SER A 708 19.26 -14.19 21.58
C SER A 708 20.39 -13.36 20.95
N LEU A 709 20.50 -13.40 19.61
CA LEU A 709 21.50 -12.69 18.82
C LEU A 709 20.96 -11.39 18.20
N VAL A 710 19.66 -11.14 18.29
CA VAL A 710 19.00 -9.97 17.69
C VAL A 710 18.94 -8.86 18.74
N GLY A 711 19.49 -7.68 18.42
CA GLY A 711 19.78 -6.67 19.43
C GLY A 711 19.61 -5.23 18.97
N ASP A 712 18.37 -4.74 19.01
CA ASP A 712 18.05 -3.37 19.47
C ASP A 712 16.54 -3.27 19.78
N PRO A 713 16.11 -3.13 21.06
CA PRO A 713 14.69 -2.92 21.40
C PRO A 713 14.14 -1.56 20.97
N ILE A 714 14.99 -0.60 20.61
CA ILE A 714 14.56 0.73 20.16
C ILE A 714 14.08 0.68 18.71
N ASP A 715 14.69 -0.17 17.88
CA ASP A 715 14.32 -0.40 16.50
C ASP A 715 14.40 -1.90 16.15
N PRO A 716 13.34 -2.68 16.49
CA PRO A 716 13.34 -4.12 16.28
C PRO A 716 13.42 -4.46 14.79
N PRO A 717 14.43 -5.23 14.34
CA PRO A 717 14.62 -5.51 12.92
C PRO A 717 13.49 -6.39 12.37
N MET A 718 13.13 -6.13 11.11
CA MET A 718 12.30 -7.02 10.32
C MET A 718 13.16 -8.13 9.73
N ILE A 719 12.77 -9.39 9.96
CA ILE A 719 13.48 -10.57 9.50
C ILE A 719 12.56 -11.29 8.52
N ASP A 720 13.05 -11.47 7.29
CA ASP A 720 12.41 -12.41 6.38
C ASP A 720 12.89 -13.84 6.68
N ALA A 721 11.93 -14.67 7.04
CA ALA A 721 12.14 -16.03 7.52
C ALA A 721 11.13 -17.00 6.91
N ILE A 722 10.36 -16.56 5.90
CA ILE A 722 9.42 -17.42 5.19
C ILE A 722 10.23 -18.35 4.30
N GLU A 723 10.19 -19.64 4.59
CA GLU A 723 10.81 -20.68 3.76
C GLU A 723 9.86 -21.18 2.67
N MET A 724 8.56 -21.11 2.97
CA MET A 724 7.53 -21.59 2.05
C MET A 724 6.18 -20.94 2.30
N ILE A 725 5.43 -20.73 1.23
CA ILE A 725 4.00 -20.42 1.26
C ILE A 725 3.28 -21.52 0.48
N ILE A 726 2.31 -22.16 1.13
CA ILE A 726 1.57 -23.30 0.60
C ILE A 726 0.12 -22.86 0.43
N PRO A 727 -0.35 -22.64 -0.82
CA PRO A 727 -1.75 -22.35 -1.07
C PRO A 727 -2.63 -23.50 -0.58
N VAL A 728 -3.74 -23.17 0.08
CA VAL A 728 -4.75 -24.14 0.50
C VAL A 728 -6.07 -23.89 -0.22
N GLU A 729 -7.04 -24.80 -0.06
CA GLU A 729 -8.32 -24.69 -0.73
C GLU A 729 -9.15 -23.51 -0.16
N GLY A 730 -9.72 -22.68 -1.05
CA GLY A 730 -10.68 -21.64 -0.68
C GLY A 730 -10.05 -20.28 -0.34
N ASP A 731 -10.94 -19.31 -0.09
CA ASP A 731 -10.54 -17.91 0.11
C ASP A 731 -10.18 -17.58 1.56
N TYR A 732 -10.47 -18.46 2.53
CA TYR A 732 -10.16 -18.19 3.95
C TYR A 732 -9.68 -19.43 4.69
N THR A 733 -8.56 -19.26 5.39
CA THR A 733 -7.95 -20.29 6.23
C THR A 733 -7.86 -19.79 7.66
N PHE A 734 -8.37 -20.55 8.63
CA PHE A 734 -8.47 -20.07 10.01
C PHE A 734 -7.52 -20.80 10.95
N GLY A 735 -7.91 -21.99 11.38
CA GLY A 735 -7.21 -22.74 12.40
C GLY A 735 -6.11 -23.60 11.83
N ILE A 736 -5.10 -23.85 12.66
CA ILE A 736 -3.93 -24.65 12.32
C ILE A 736 -3.62 -25.65 13.44
N ALA A 737 -3.17 -26.84 13.07
CA ALA A 737 -2.60 -27.82 13.99
C ALA A 737 -1.50 -28.61 13.27
N VAL A 738 -0.59 -29.22 14.03
CA VAL A 738 0.46 -30.09 13.50
C VAL A 738 0.25 -31.49 14.06
N SER A 739 0.53 -32.54 13.29
CA SER A 739 0.53 -33.92 13.77
C SER A 739 1.54 -34.15 14.90
N PRO A 740 1.37 -35.18 15.75
CA PRO A 740 2.29 -35.44 16.87
C PRO A 740 3.75 -35.66 16.45
N ASP A 741 3.99 -36.18 15.25
CA ASP A 741 5.31 -36.41 14.68
C ASP A 741 5.92 -35.17 14.02
N GLY A 742 5.12 -34.13 13.75
CA GLY A 742 5.57 -32.91 13.07
C GLY A 742 5.55 -33.00 11.54
N ASP A 743 5.17 -34.15 10.98
CA ASP A 743 5.27 -34.42 9.54
C ASP A 743 4.07 -33.88 8.74
N LYS A 744 2.98 -33.48 9.40
CA LYS A 744 1.78 -32.94 8.75
C LYS A 744 1.24 -31.71 9.47
N ILE A 745 0.81 -30.74 8.68
CA ILE A 745 0.11 -29.54 9.11
C ILE A 745 -1.33 -29.62 8.59
N TYR A 746 -2.27 -29.35 9.48
CA TYR A 746 -3.70 -29.32 9.19
C TYR A 746 -4.18 -27.88 9.25
N ALA A 747 -4.86 -27.42 8.21
CA ALA A 747 -5.40 -26.06 8.13
C ALA A 747 -6.88 -26.08 7.74
N THR A 748 -7.74 -25.39 8.48
CA THR A 748 -9.17 -25.32 8.16
C THR A 748 -9.45 -24.33 7.04
N ASN A 749 -10.25 -24.75 6.06
CA ASN A 749 -10.67 -23.93 4.94
C ASN A 749 -12.16 -23.63 5.09
N SER A 750 -12.53 -22.35 5.15
CA SER A 750 -13.89 -21.92 5.43
C SER A 750 -14.39 -20.88 4.43
N GLY A 751 -15.59 -21.05 3.88
CA GLY A 751 -16.24 -20.00 3.09
C GLY A 751 -16.86 -18.88 3.95
N TYR A 752 -16.45 -17.62 3.74
CA TYR A 752 -17.11 -16.41 4.27
C TYR A 752 -17.69 -15.58 3.12
N PRO A 753 -18.93 -15.06 3.25
CA PRO A 753 -20.04 -15.35 2.34
C PRO A 753 -19.70 -15.14 0.85
N GLY A 754 -19.50 -16.25 0.13
CA GLY A 754 -19.24 -16.30 -1.30
C GLY A 754 -19.59 -17.69 -1.89
N PRO A 755 -19.72 -17.84 -3.22
CA PRO A 755 -20.29 -19.02 -3.86
C PRO A 755 -19.42 -20.30 -3.83
N ALA A 756 -18.17 -20.24 -3.39
CA ALA A 756 -17.29 -21.39 -3.20
C ALA A 756 -17.10 -21.67 -1.70
N ILE A 757 -17.93 -22.55 -1.11
CA ILE A 757 -17.78 -22.92 0.30
C ILE A 757 -16.82 -24.11 0.37
N ALA A 758 -15.53 -23.85 0.61
CA ALA A 758 -14.65 -24.89 1.13
C ALA A 758 -15.12 -25.23 2.56
N ASN A 759 -15.41 -26.51 2.82
CA ASN A 759 -15.74 -27.06 4.14
C ASN A 759 -14.76 -28.21 4.41
N THR A 760 -13.48 -27.90 4.28
CA THR A 760 -12.40 -28.89 4.26
C THR A 760 -11.33 -28.55 5.28
N VAL A 761 -10.53 -29.55 5.62
CA VAL A 761 -9.21 -29.37 6.25
C VAL A 761 -8.17 -29.76 5.22
N SER A 762 -7.28 -28.84 4.89
CA SER A 762 -6.09 -29.12 4.09
C SER A 762 -5.08 -29.90 4.92
N VAL A 763 -4.56 -30.98 4.37
CA VAL A 763 -3.42 -31.71 4.91
C VAL A 763 -2.20 -31.32 4.10
N VAL A 764 -1.28 -30.66 4.77
CA VAL A 764 -0.01 -30.20 4.24
C VAL A 764 1.07 -31.10 4.82
N GLU A 765 1.69 -31.95 4.00
CA GLU A 765 2.94 -32.62 4.38
C GLU A 765 3.97 -31.55 4.69
N PHE A 766 4.70 -31.74 5.78
CA PHE A 766 5.85 -30.93 6.07
C PHE A 766 7.02 -31.49 5.24
N PRO A 767 7.77 -30.68 4.49
CA PRO A 767 8.72 -31.20 3.51
C PRO A 767 9.67 -32.24 4.11
N ALA A 768 9.71 -33.41 3.49
CA ALA A 768 10.75 -34.40 3.78
C ALA A 768 12.11 -33.74 3.50
N GLY A 769 12.86 -33.46 4.56
CA GLY A 769 14.06 -32.62 4.52
C GLY A 769 14.03 -31.36 5.41
N MET A 770 12.86 -30.78 5.69
CA MET A 770 12.73 -29.85 6.82
C MET A 770 12.54 -30.62 8.14
N VAL A 771 12.03 -31.86 8.05
CA VAL A 771 12.22 -32.90 9.05
C VAL A 771 13.46 -33.73 8.69
N SER A 772 14.48 -33.65 9.55
CA SER A 772 15.70 -34.48 9.60
C SER A 772 16.89 -34.14 8.68
N GLY A 773 18.09 -34.43 9.20
CA GLY A 773 19.30 -34.68 8.40
C GLY A 773 20.46 -33.72 8.68
N ARG A 774 21.44 -34.17 9.47
CA ARG A 774 22.70 -33.44 9.73
C ARG A 774 23.74 -33.76 8.63
N PHE A 775 24.36 -32.80 7.94
CA PHE A 775 25.50 -33.05 7.05
C PHE A 775 26.72 -33.37 7.91
N VAL A 776 27.18 -34.61 7.82
CA VAL A 776 28.43 -35.11 8.38
C VAL A 776 29.13 -35.91 7.29
N ARG A 777 30.34 -35.51 6.89
CA ARG A 777 31.08 -36.22 5.84
C ARG A 777 31.45 -37.62 6.33
N GLY A 778 31.04 -38.65 5.60
CA GLY A 778 31.16 -40.05 6.02
C GLY A 778 29.91 -40.65 6.68
N ASP A 779 28.79 -39.91 6.74
CA ASP A 779 27.47 -40.35 7.24
C ASP A 779 26.41 -40.31 6.10
N PRO A 780 26.50 -41.21 5.11
CA PRO A 780 25.56 -41.34 3.99
C PRO A 780 24.17 -41.88 4.37
N ASN A 781 23.98 -42.45 5.55
CA ASN A 781 22.68 -42.97 6.01
C ASN A 781 21.93 -42.00 6.95
N ALA A 782 22.54 -40.84 7.23
CA ALA A 782 22.02 -39.73 8.00
C ALA A 782 21.56 -40.08 9.44
N ASP A 783 22.15 -41.12 10.05
CA ASP A 783 21.81 -41.54 11.41
C ASP A 783 22.57 -40.76 12.50
N GLY A 784 23.54 -39.93 12.09
CA GLY A 784 24.33 -39.07 12.96
C GLY A 784 25.59 -39.73 13.51
N LEU A 785 25.92 -40.96 13.11
CA LEU A 785 27.09 -41.73 13.54
C LEU A 785 27.91 -42.20 12.34
N ILE A 786 29.23 -42.02 12.37
CA ILE A 786 30.13 -42.62 11.38
C ILE A 786 30.50 -44.04 11.86
N ASP A 787 29.86 -45.07 11.33
CA ASP A 787 30.07 -46.47 11.64
C ASP A 787 30.05 -47.43 10.43
N ILE A 788 29.84 -48.73 10.67
CA ILE A 788 29.86 -49.75 9.61
C ILE A 788 28.61 -49.72 8.70
N ALA A 789 27.51 -49.12 9.17
CA ALA A 789 26.28 -48.95 8.39
C ALA A 789 26.50 -48.00 7.20
N ASP A 790 27.43 -47.05 7.33
CA ASP A 790 27.72 -46.06 6.30
C ASP A 790 28.36 -46.62 5.03
N PRO A 791 29.48 -47.39 5.08
CA PRO A 791 29.96 -48.08 3.90
C PRO A 791 28.95 -49.05 3.31
N ILE A 792 28.03 -49.61 4.11
CA ILE A 792 26.98 -50.51 3.62
C ILE A 792 25.94 -49.73 2.80
N ALA A 793 25.49 -48.58 3.30
CA ALA A 793 24.59 -47.67 2.58
C ALA A 793 25.25 -47.20 1.27
N LEU A 794 26.51 -46.79 1.34
CA LEU A 794 27.26 -46.31 0.19
C LEU A 794 27.48 -47.39 -0.89
N LEU A 795 27.85 -48.62 -0.47
CA LEU A 795 27.96 -49.76 -1.39
C LEU A 795 26.58 -50.17 -1.94
N GLY A 796 25.52 -50.01 -1.14
CA GLY A 796 24.13 -50.21 -1.54
C GLY A 796 23.69 -49.23 -2.63
N PHE A 797 24.08 -47.97 -2.52
CA PHE A 797 23.89 -46.96 -3.56
C PHE A 797 24.67 -47.30 -4.83
N LEU A 798 25.99 -47.54 -4.71
CA LEU A 798 26.88 -47.77 -5.85
C LEU A 798 26.56 -49.05 -6.65
N PHE A 799 26.06 -50.10 -5.99
CA PHE A 799 25.92 -51.43 -6.61
C PHE A 799 24.54 -52.08 -6.45
N GLY A 800 23.70 -51.58 -5.54
CA GLY A 800 22.42 -52.17 -5.16
C GLY A 800 21.18 -51.37 -5.57
N GLY A 801 21.34 -50.16 -6.10
CA GLY A 801 20.24 -49.26 -6.43
C GLY A 801 19.50 -48.71 -5.20
N GLY A 802 20.18 -48.63 -4.04
CA GLY A 802 19.71 -47.84 -2.91
C GLY A 802 19.90 -46.35 -3.17
N ASP A 803 19.19 -45.50 -2.41
CA ASP A 803 19.33 -44.05 -2.46
C ASP A 803 20.22 -43.55 -1.31
N LEU A 804 20.75 -42.32 -1.45
CA LEU A 804 21.49 -41.61 -0.40
C LEU A 804 20.76 -40.31 -0.03
N ASP A 805 20.72 -39.98 1.25
CA ASP A 805 20.08 -38.76 1.75
C ASP A 805 20.88 -37.51 1.35
N CYS A 806 22.21 -37.55 1.49
CA CYS A 806 23.10 -36.54 0.93
C CYS A 806 24.23 -37.19 0.10
N ALA A 807 24.35 -36.79 -1.17
CA ALA A 807 25.45 -37.27 -2.02
C ALA A 807 26.82 -36.79 -1.52
N SER A 808 26.89 -35.55 -1.00
CA SER A 808 28.12 -34.96 -0.45
C SER A 808 28.57 -35.62 0.86
N SER A 809 27.67 -36.23 1.65
CA SER A 809 28.09 -37.00 2.84
C SER A 809 28.69 -38.36 2.46
N GLY A 810 28.32 -38.84 1.27
CA GLY A 810 28.86 -40.05 0.65
C GLY A 810 30.20 -39.88 -0.07
N ASP A 811 30.60 -38.65 -0.42
CA ASP A 811 31.93 -38.32 -0.95
C ASP A 811 32.91 -38.20 0.21
N VAL A 812 33.44 -39.35 0.64
CA VAL A 812 34.24 -39.47 1.86
C VAL A 812 35.65 -38.94 1.64
N ASN A 813 36.15 -39.01 0.40
CA ASN A 813 37.51 -38.58 0.07
C ASN A 813 37.59 -37.12 -0.42
N ASP A 814 36.44 -36.45 -0.59
CA ASP A 814 36.28 -35.05 -1.02
C ASP A 814 36.93 -34.78 -2.38
N ASP A 815 36.74 -35.70 -3.33
CA ASP A 815 37.24 -35.57 -4.71
C ASP A 815 36.15 -35.22 -5.74
N GLU A 816 34.94 -34.91 -5.25
CA GLU A 816 33.74 -34.57 -6.01
C GLU A 816 33.20 -35.73 -6.88
N LEU A 817 33.66 -36.96 -6.66
CA LEU A 817 33.21 -38.15 -7.37
C LEU A 817 32.74 -39.20 -6.38
N LEU A 818 31.43 -39.44 -6.36
CA LEU A 818 30.86 -40.52 -5.59
C LEU A 818 31.14 -41.88 -6.28
N ASP A 819 32.19 -42.56 -5.85
CA ASP A 819 32.67 -43.80 -6.46
C ASP A 819 33.22 -44.83 -5.45
N VAL A 820 33.90 -45.86 -5.93
CA VAL A 820 34.38 -46.97 -5.09
C VAL A 820 35.52 -46.54 -4.15
N ALA A 821 36.15 -45.40 -4.39
CA ALA A 821 37.17 -44.83 -3.53
C ALA A 821 36.59 -44.37 -2.18
N ASP A 822 35.34 -43.93 -2.13
CA ASP A 822 34.67 -43.44 -0.91
C ASP A 822 34.42 -44.51 0.15
N PRO A 823 33.77 -45.66 -0.15
CA PRO A 823 33.59 -46.70 0.86
C PRO A 823 34.94 -47.30 1.27
N ILE A 824 35.96 -47.27 0.39
CA ILE A 824 37.33 -47.68 0.73
C ILE A 824 37.97 -46.69 1.71
N ALA A 825 37.82 -45.38 1.47
CA ALA A 825 38.32 -44.34 2.37
C ALA A 825 37.67 -44.44 3.75
N LEU A 826 36.35 -44.64 3.79
CA LEU A 826 35.59 -44.77 5.03
C LEU A 826 35.97 -46.02 5.83
N LEU A 827 36.05 -47.18 5.17
CA LEU A 827 36.49 -48.43 5.81
C LEU A 827 37.95 -48.35 6.30
N ALA A 828 38.81 -47.63 5.57
CA ALA A 828 40.19 -47.41 5.98
C ALA A 828 40.28 -46.51 7.22
N ALA A 829 39.45 -45.47 7.32
CA ALA A 829 39.33 -44.63 8.50
C ALA A 829 38.84 -45.45 9.72
N LEU A 830 37.78 -46.24 9.55
CA LEU A 830 37.17 -47.04 10.63
C LEU A 830 38.06 -48.17 11.17
N PHE A 831 38.82 -48.87 10.31
CA PHE A 831 39.49 -50.11 10.69
C PHE A 831 41.02 -50.10 10.57
N SER A 832 41.59 -49.17 9.78
CA SER A 832 43.02 -49.19 9.44
C SER A 832 43.81 -48.00 9.98
N GLY A 833 43.15 -47.07 10.67
CA GLY A 833 43.79 -45.85 11.21
C GLY A 833 44.26 -44.89 10.12
N ALA A 834 43.62 -44.93 8.95
CA ALA A 834 43.78 -43.89 7.93
C ALA A 834 43.21 -42.56 8.45
N PRO A 835 43.54 -41.41 7.82
CA PRO A 835 42.95 -40.12 8.18
C PRO A 835 41.42 -40.21 8.21
N GLU A 836 40.81 -39.57 9.21
CA GLU A 836 39.36 -39.38 9.25
C GLU A 836 38.89 -38.56 8.03
N PRO A 837 37.61 -38.70 7.63
CA PRO A 837 37.05 -37.89 6.56
C PRO A 837 37.35 -36.39 6.78
N PRO A 838 37.60 -35.63 5.72
CA PRO A 838 37.79 -34.19 5.80
C PRO A 838 36.64 -33.50 6.57
N ALA A 839 36.93 -32.32 7.13
CA ALA A 839 35.93 -31.54 7.85
C ALA A 839 34.65 -31.36 6.99
N PRO A 840 33.46 -31.34 7.62
CA PRO A 840 33.25 -31.12 9.05
C PRO A 840 33.05 -32.42 9.86
N SER A 841 33.69 -32.50 11.02
CA SER A 841 33.54 -33.60 12.00
C SER A 841 32.29 -33.47 12.89
N SER A 842 31.43 -32.49 12.58
CA SER A 842 30.20 -32.12 13.27
C SER A 842 29.29 -31.40 12.28
N CYS A 843 27.97 -31.45 12.46
CA CYS A 843 26.97 -30.77 11.63
C CYS A 843 27.39 -29.35 11.20
N ALA A 844 27.67 -29.14 9.92
CA ALA A 844 28.02 -27.84 9.32
C ALA A 844 27.73 -27.86 7.81
N ALA A 845 27.83 -26.72 7.13
CA ALA A 845 27.83 -26.69 5.67
C ALA A 845 29.08 -27.39 5.10
N ASP A 846 28.96 -27.96 3.90
CA ASP A 846 30.12 -28.50 3.18
C ASP A 846 31.13 -27.37 2.86
N PRO A 847 32.37 -27.41 3.38
CA PRO A 847 33.35 -26.36 3.14
C PRO A 847 33.93 -26.36 1.71
N THR A 848 33.71 -27.41 0.92
CA THR A 848 34.19 -27.53 -0.46
C THR A 848 33.10 -27.12 -1.46
N ALA A 849 33.42 -26.15 -2.33
CA ALA A 849 32.52 -25.72 -3.40
C ALA A 849 32.60 -26.71 -4.57
N GLY A 850 31.55 -27.52 -4.79
CA GLY A 850 31.54 -28.58 -5.82
C GLY A 850 30.15 -28.86 -6.42
N GLY A 851 30.09 -29.73 -7.43
CA GLY A 851 28.88 -30.07 -8.20
C GLY A 851 28.00 -31.19 -7.62
N LEU A 852 28.37 -31.77 -6.47
CA LEU A 852 27.55 -32.72 -5.72
C LEU A 852 26.66 -31.94 -4.73
N CYS A 853 25.35 -32.14 -4.81
CA CYS A 853 24.39 -31.51 -3.90
C CYS A 853 23.95 -32.51 -2.83
N CYS A 854 23.77 -32.06 -1.58
CA CYS A 854 22.83 -32.72 -0.67
C CYS A 854 21.41 -32.36 -1.12
N LEU A 855 20.50 -33.33 -1.20
CA LEU A 855 19.09 -33.01 -0.99
C LEU A 855 19.00 -32.67 0.49
N VAL A 856 18.76 -31.39 0.78
CA VAL A 856 18.73 -30.81 2.13
C VAL A 856 20.13 -30.63 2.74
N GLY A 857 20.58 -29.38 2.72
CA GLY A 857 21.77 -28.96 3.42
C GLY A 857 21.53 -28.80 4.91
N CYS A 858 22.56 -29.04 5.71
CA CYS A 858 22.63 -28.42 7.03
C CYS A 858 22.86 -26.92 6.90
N ALA A 859 21.95 -26.14 7.49
CA ALA A 859 22.19 -24.73 7.71
C ALA A 859 23.08 -24.53 8.96
N PRO A 860 24.01 -23.55 8.92
CA PRO A 860 24.92 -23.17 10.01
C PRO A 860 24.22 -22.59 11.25
#